data_AF-A0A6A3LD66-F1
#
_entry.id   AF-A0A6A3LD66-F1
#
_cell.length_a   1.000
_cell.length_b   1.000
_cell.length_c   1.000
_cell.angle_alpha   90.00
_cell.angle_beta   90.00
_cell.angle_gamma   90.00
#
_symmetry.space_group_name_H-M   'P 1'
#
loop_
_entity.id
_entity.type
_entity.pdbx_description
1 polymer ?
#
loop_
_entity_poly.entity_id
_entity_poly.type
_entity_poly.pdbx_seq_one_letter_code
_entity_poly.pdbx_strand_id
1 'polypeptide(L)'
;MNHYNPVCVKNAAGYSVSDCTNYNRGGWDDFDIANNAFNGYSFLGVEQYVQGRCGSFDSIASAKLYRLDENCYSNAAGTESHQLTLGHSATITTFSDGMCGNVATTTTVRQAAMGASRASFCVDEVTAFFGGSQPNLTALAVYDDYTCSSSPSQLKFVQDFVCKTPTNVPCQSEGRFHYSVAGCTSDFLGYAATAFGSNTPYVVVEDFANPWCNDVEFVTIYLADGSCHTNPDDATSFRATINVADSSATITTYSDTSCNFVASDTFLDSQTLSTSPCLRRDCEFWFGCGQRYAVGGLEGPPSMGKKTVVVEYANSSCSSPAMTVAFKSALTCAPQTDHYDPTCVNGGLAYSVSDCSSYSRGGWDDLSIAYNAFNGYSYLGVEIYVPGRCGVPDSIASAKLYRLDENCYPNAAGTESHRLTLDHSATITTYSDATCTTVATTTTIRQAAMGVSRVGFCVDEVTAFFGGTPPNLTTIAIYDDNTCSSSPTQLKFSQDFTCRAPENAPCQSEGNSHFSVSSCTSNFLDYADEQFGSDTPYIVVEDFPNPWCNDVEFVTIYTADGSCHSNADDATSFRATINTADGTATIMTYSDASCSLAMTGTSLDSQTLSTSPCLPRSCEFWYGCGKRYAVGGLGGPPSMGKKTVVIEYANSSCSSPAMTVSFTSELTCAPQTNHYDPVCVKGAAAYSVSDCTNYNRGGWDDLSIANDAFNGYSYLGVEQYVSGRCGVGDSIVSAKLYRLDENCYPNAARTESHRLTLGHTATITTYNDGRCGNVATTTTVRQAAIGASRVGFCVDELTAYFGGSRPNLTVVAIYDESTCSSSPSQLKFSQDFVCKSPTNAPCQSQGSSHFSVSSCASDFLGYATTVFGWNTPYLIVEDFPNPWCNDVEFVTIYTADGSCHSNADDSTSFRVTINTADGTATVTTYSDPACNFVASDTYLDSQTLSTSPCLSRGGCEYWFGCGRRYVMGGLSGPPTVGKKTALVLYEDSWCAVTPVVLVISNTFQCTSPAAPVCNTLFNGPNTVYQTRECIDSVDTYVSSKFQSTPYLIAEYYANGTNCQVQTNVTMYAADGKCHLSIYDGTYFTITQRSDGAVIASNYPTPLCKDTDAVVYVLDYWNVNTGTCMGDRIFRTSQMPLATNVSTPATTTPPPSTWTPTPTPTPTPTPTPTQVTEVPVEDDIEARLNIMFPAWLWDPLPPQAFVNDGRRHHRSPSHRRP
;
A
#
# COMPACT_ATOMS: atom_id res chain seq x y z
N MET A 1 16.51 0.70 -11.65
CA MET A 1 16.95 -0.68 -11.37
C MET A 1 15.76 -1.62 -11.47
N ASN A 2 15.97 -2.91 -11.76
CA ASN A 2 14.93 -3.92 -11.58
C ASN A 2 14.91 -4.35 -10.10
N HIS A 3 14.05 -3.72 -9.30
CA HIS A 3 13.85 -4.07 -7.88
C HIS A 3 13.35 -5.51 -7.65
N TYR A 4 12.84 -6.18 -8.70
CA TYR A 4 12.38 -7.56 -8.66
C TYR A 4 13.49 -8.63 -8.64
N ASN A 5 14.77 -8.26 -8.74
CA ASN A 5 15.91 -9.20 -8.64
C ASN A 5 17.03 -8.60 -7.76
N PRO A 6 16.88 -8.63 -6.43
CA PRO A 6 17.92 -8.15 -5.53
C PRO A 6 19.21 -8.97 -5.66
N VAL A 7 20.36 -8.29 -5.72
CA VAL A 7 21.67 -8.95 -5.79
C VAL A 7 22.06 -9.47 -4.41
N CYS A 8 22.03 -10.78 -4.22
CA CYS A 8 22.50 -11.42 -2.99
C CYS A 8 24.03 -11.32 -2.86
N VAL A 9 24.51 -10.64 -1.82
CA VAL A 9 25.94 -10.55 -1.49
C VAL A 9 26.29 -11.71 -0.54
N LYS A 10 27.29 -12.52 -0.91
CA LYS A 10 27.81 -13.59 -0.06
C LYS A 10 28.77 -13.02 1.00
N ASN A 11 28.45 -13.22 2.26
CA ASN A 11 29.25 -12.84 3.42
C ASN A 11 29.83 -14.07 4.13
N ALA A 12 30.57 -13.86 5.23
CA ALA A 12 31.31 -14.91 5.94
C ALA A 12 30.45 -16.10 6.38
N ALA A 13 29.19 -15.85 6.78
CA ALA A 13 28.29 -16.88 7.31
C ALA A 13 26.91 -16.98 6.61
N GLY A 14 26.67 -16.19 5.55
CA GLY A 14 25.37 -16.19 4.85
C GLY A 14 25.32 -15.25 3.64
N TYR A 15 24.13 -15.06 3.07
CA TYR A 15 23.89 -14.07 2.00
C TYR A 15 23.05 -12.92 2.56
N SER A 16 23.35 -11.68 2.18
CA SER A 16 22.54 -10.51 2.54
C SER A 16 22.11 -9.72 1.31
N VAL A 17 20.94 -9.12 1.40
CA VAL A 17 20.43 -8.09 0.50
C VAL A 17 20.17 -6.86 1.35
N SER A 18 20.53 -5.68 0.82
CA SER A 18 20.20 -4.39 1.43
C SER A 18 19.55 -3.51 0.37
N ASP A 19 18.35 -3.04 0.64
CA ASP A 19 17.63 -2.07 -0.21
C ASP A 19 16.82 -1.10 0.67
N CYS A 20 16.37 0.00 0.09
CA CYS A 20 15.49 0.97 0.76
C CYS A 20 14.04 0.69 0.35
N THR A 21 13.14 0.55 1.31
CA THR A 21 11.70 0.32 1.07
C THR A 21 10.86 1.09 2.08
N ASN A 22 9.64 1.46 1.70
CA ASN A 22 8.66 1.99 2.65
C ASN A 22 8.07 0.81 3.42
N TYR A 23 8.64 0.55 4.59
CA TYR A 23 8.11 -0.45 5.49
C TYR A 23 6.90 0.09 6.24
N ASN A 24 5.77 -0.58 6.07
CA ASN A 24 4.55 -0.31 6.80
C ASN A 24 4.32 -1.38 7.85
N ARG A 25 3.57 -0.97 8.87
CA ARG A 25 3.12 -1.82 9.97
C ARG A 25 2.50 -3.12 9.48
N GLY A 26 2.88 -4.24 10.11
CA GLY A 26 2.44 -5.58 9.74
C GLY A 26 3.26 -6.23 8.63
N GLY A 27 4.43 -5.67 8.30
CA GLY A 27 5.37 -6.27 7.34
C GLY A 27 5.04 -6.01 5.87
N TRP A 28 4.13 -5.08 5.58
CA TRP A 28 3.86 -4.68 4.21
C TRP A 28 4.93 -3.69 3.74
N ASP A 29 5.56 -3.97 2.60
CA ASP A 29 6.52 -3.07 1.99
C ASP A 29 6.26 -2.96 0.48
N ASP A 30 6.56 -1.80 -0.11
CA ASP A 30 6.19 -1.45 -1.49
C ASP A 30 6.72 -2.44 -2.55
N PHE A 31 7.73 -3.22 -2.21
CA PHE A 31 8.40 -4.18 -3.09
C PHE A 31 8.24 -5.64 -2.62
N ASP A 32 7.45 -5.87 -1.56
CA ASP A 32 7.21 -7.17 -0.93
C ASP A 32 8.51 -7.93 -0.61
N ILE A 33 9.59 -7.20 -0.32
CA ILE A 33 10.93 -7.74 -0.06
C ILE A 33 10.88 -8.66 1.16
N ALA A 34 10.11 -8.28 2.18
CA ALA A 34 9.92 -9.07 3.39
C ALA A 34 9.38 -10.47 3.07
N ASN A 35 8.24 -10.59 2.38
CA ASN A 35 7.65 -11.90 2.06
C ASN A 35 8.50 -12.69 1.07
N ASN A 36 9.06 -12.03 0.05
CA ASN A 36 9.90 -12.68 -0.95
C ASN A 36 11.19 -13.25 -0.35
N ALA A 37 11.80 -12.59 0.66
CA ALA A 37 13.01 -13.07 1.32
C ALA A 37 12.81 -14.40 2.05
N PHE A 38 11.61 -14.66 2.58
CA PHE A 38 11.27 -15.92 3.24
C PHE A 38 10.68 -16.96 2.28
N ASN A 39 10.41 -16.65 1.01
CA ASN A 39 10.01 -17.59 -0.04
C ASN A 39 8.94 -18.62 0.40
N GLY A 40 7.89 -18.14 1.09
CA GLY A 40 6.78 -18.97 1.59
C GLY A 40 6.98 -19.60 2.98
N TYR A 41 8.18 -19.51 3.58
CA TYR A 41 8.40 -19.89 4.97
C TYR A 41 7.68 -18.94 5.94
N SER A 42 7.18 -19.48 7.04
CA SER A 42 6.64 -18.71 8.16
C SER A 42 7.73 -17.87 8.82
N PHE A 43 7.42 -16.64 9.17
CA PHE A 43 8.31 -15.77 9.93
C PHE A 43 7.56 -14.97 11.00
N LEU A 44 8.29 -14.62 12.05
CA LEU A 44 7.87 -13.70 13.10
C LEU A 44 8.46 -12.32 12.80
N GLY A 45 7.60 -11.36 12.47
CA GLY A 45 7.97 -9.96 12.44
C GLY A 45 7.87 -9.34 13.82
N VAL A 46 8.89 -8.59 14.22
CA VAL A 46 8.93 -7.82 15.47
C VAL A 46 9.25 -6.37 15.13
N GLU A 47 8.31 -5.50 15.43
CA GLU A 47 8.42 -4.06 15.25
C GLU A 47 8.64 -3.39 16.60
N GLN A 48 9.71 -2.64 16.72
CA GLN A 48 10.00 -1.80 17.86
C GLN A 48 9.60 -0.37 17.56
N TYR A 49 8.79 0.22 18.43
CA TYR A 49 8.27 1.58 18.36
C TYR A 49 9.08 2.50 19.25
N VAL A 50 9.01 3.80 18.97
CA VAL A 50 9.58 4.83 19.85
C VAL A 50 8.76 4.97 21.12
N GLN A 51 9.45 5.18 22.24
CA GLN A 51 8.85 5.44 23.54
C GLN A 51 7.73 6.48 23.50
N GLY A 52 6.55 6.08 23.98
CA GLY A 52 5.35 6.93 24.07
C GLY A 52 4.63 7.21 22.75
N ARG A 53 5.05 6.64 21.61
CA ARG A 53 4.44 6.86 20.28
C ARG A 53 3.85 5.61 19.64
N CYS A 54 3.55 4.59 20.44
CA CYS A 54 3.09 3.31 19.93
C CYS A 54 1.88 3.37 19.00
N GLY A 55 1.95 2.59 17.92
CA GLY A 55 0.84 2.39 16.99
C GLY A 55 0.72 3.39 15.86
N SER A 56 1.50 4.47 15.87
CA SER A 56 1.58 5.37 14.71
C SER A 56 2.45 4.75 13.62
N PHE A 57 2.00 4.81 12.37
CA PHE A 57 2.75 4.31 11.21
C PHE A 57 4.12 4.99 11.08
N ASP A 58 4.25 6.26 11.48
CA ASP A 58 5.51 7.04 11.45
C ASP A 58 6.43 6.81 12.66
N SER A 59 6.20 5.78 13.47
CA SER A 59 6.88 5.62 14.78
C SER A 59 7.59 4.28 15.00
N ILE A 60 7.70 3.48 13.94
CA ILE A 60 8.50 2.24 13.94
C ILE A 60 9.98 2.65 13.93
N ALA A 61 10.69 2.35 15.00
CA ALA A 61 12.12 2.60 15.15
C ALA A 61 12.96 1.51 14.48
N SER A 62 12.52 0.25 14.54
CA SER A 62 13.12 -0.84 13.79
C SER A 62 12.12 -1.98 13.58
N ALA A 63 12.30 -2.76 12.52
CA ALA A 63 11.57 -4.00 12.29
C ALA A 63 12.56 -5.12 12.00
N LYS A 64 12.43 -6.25 12.70
CA LYS A 64 13.24 -7.45 12.48
C LYS A 64 12.32 -8.63 12.20
N LEU A 65 12.64 -9.36 11.13
CA LEU A 65 11.90 -10.55 10.73
C LEU A 65 12.75 -11.77 11.03
N TYR A 66 12.19 -12.72 11.76
CA TYR A 66 12.86 -13.93 12.20
C TYR A 66 12.19 -15.13 11.56
N ARG A 67 12.96 -16.02 10.92
CA ARG A 67 12.41 -17.28 10.43
C ARG A 67 11.86 -18.08 11.61
N LEU A 68 10.65 -18.61 11.46
CA LEU A 68 9.93 -19.26 12.56
C LEU A 68 10.40 -20.72 12.77
N ASP A 69 11.65 -20.90 13.16
CA ASP A 69 12.23 -22.18 13.55
C ASP A 69 13.28 -22.02 14.67
N GLU A 70 13.68 -23.13 15.30
CA GLU A 70 14.63 -23.12 16.42
C GLU A 70 16.09 -23.29 15.98
N ASN A 71 16.41 -23.06 14.70
CA ASN A 71 17.79 -23.12 14.24
C ASN A 71 18.57 -21.86 14.68
N CYS A 72 19.88 -22.02 14.78
CA CYS A 72 20.79 -20.90 14.98
C CYS A 72 21.09 -20.22 13.64
N TYR A 73 20.85 -18.91 13.56
CA TYR A 73 21.16 -18.09 12.40
C TYR A 73 22.18 -17.01 12.75
N SER A 74 23.34 -17.06 12.09
CA SER A 74 24.36 -16.02 12.20
C SER A 74 23.95 -14.76 11.43
N ASN A 75 24.41 -13.61 11.92
CA ASN A 75 24.39 -12.38 11.14
C ASN A 75 25.38 -12.49 9.96
N ALA A 76 25.28 -11.57 9.00
CA ALA A 76 26.15 -11.54 7.83
C ALA A 76 27.66 -11.57 8.18
N ALA A 77 28.03 -10.92 9.29
CA ALA A 77 29.40 -10.77 9.76
C ALA A 77 29.94 -11.99 10.54
N GLY A 78 29.09 -12.95 10.92
CA GLY A 78 29.44 -14.11 11.74
C GLY A 78 29.82 -13.77 13.19
N THR A 79 29.59 -12.54 13.63
CA THR A 79 29.93 -12.04 14.98
C THR A 79 28.83 -12.20 15.99
N GLU A 80 27.59 -12.27 15.51
CA GLU A 80 26.41 -12.47 16.34
C GLU A 80 25.56 -13.55 15.68
N SER A 81 24.74 -14.20 16.48
CA SER A 81 23.70 -15.08 15.98
C SER A 81 22.42 -14.88 16.77
N HIS A 82 21.33 -15.41 16.23
CA HIS A 82 20.07 -15.47 16.92
C HIS A 82 19.47 -16.87 16.81
N GLN A 83 18.71 -17.24 17.82
CA GLN A 83 17.93 -18.46 17.86
C GLN A 83 16.59 -18.17 18.51
N LEU A 84 15.52 -18.74 17.97
CA LEU A 84 14.22 -18.72 18.62
C LEU A 84 14.05 -19.95 19.50
N THR A 85 13.46 -19.76 20.67
CA THR A 85 12.82 -20.85 21.43
C THR A 85 11.32 -20.67 21.27
N LEU A 86 10.67 -21.68 20.67
CA LEU A 86 9.29 -21.57 20.21
C LEU A 86 8.37 -22.47 21.05
N GLY A 87 7.31 -21.86 21.58
CA GLY A 87 6.20 -22.51 22.28
C GLY A 87 4.99 -21.56 22.30
N HIS A 88 4.35 -21.41 23.46
CA HIS A 88 3.27 -20.43 23.64
C HIS A 88 3.75 -18.97 23.61
N SER A 89 5.04 -18.75 23.78
CA SER A 89 5.72 -17.48 23.48
C SER A 89 6.92 -17.77 22.60
N ALA A 90 7.35 -16.77 21.84
CA ALA A 90 8.62 -16.82 21.12
C ALA A 90 9.68 -16.08 21.93
N THR A 91 10.70 -16.80 22.37
CA THR A 91 11.86 -16.17 23.00
C THR A 91 12.98 -16.05 21.98
N ILE A 92 13.29 -14.80 21.62
CA ILE A 92 14.41 -14.46 20.76
C ILE A 92 15.65 -14.36 21.64
N THR A 93 16.61 -15.25 21.43
CA THR A 93 17.92 -15.16 22.07
C THR A 93 18.92 -14.68 21.03
N THR A 94 19.61 -13.57 21.33
CA THR A 94 20.76 -13.14 20.55
C THR A 94 22.04 -13.55 21.27
N PHE A 95 23.07 -13.86 20.52
CA PHE A 95 24.34 -14.35 21.00
C PHE A 95 25.46 -13.45 20.48
N SER A 96 26.48 -13.23 21.29
CA SER A 96 27.66 -12.41 20.94
C SER A 96 28.71 -13.19 20.15
N ASP A 97 28.33 -14.32 19.55
CA ASP A 97 29.14 -15.12 18.64
C ASP A 97 28.24 -15.68 17.52
N GLY A 98 28.82 -16.09 16.40
CA GLY A 98 28.07 -16.61 15.24
C GLY A 98 27.53 -18.04 15.37
N MET A 99 27.70 -18.73 16.51
CA MET A 99 27.37 -20.15 16.68
C MET A 99 26.39 -20.42 17.83
N CYS A 100 25.71 -19.39 18.34
CA CYS A 100 24.77 -19.50 19.45
C CYS A 100 25.40 -20.08 20.74
N GLY A 101 26.67 -19.77 21.02
CA GLY A 101 27.38 -20.28 22.19
C GLY A 101 27.24 -19.41 23.45
N ASN A 102 27.25 -18.09 23.29
CA ASN A 102 27.33 -17.11 24.36
C ASN A 102 26.14 -16.14 24.27
N VAL A 103 25.16 -16.33 25.16
CA VAL A 103 23.95 -15.50 25.22
C VAL A 103 24.32 -14.05 25.51
N ALA A 104 23.88 -13.14 24.63
CA ALA A 104 24.01 -11.70 24.80
C ALA A 104 22.72 -11.11 25.39
N THR A 105 21.58 -11.33 24.72
CA THR A 105 20.28 -10.84 25.19
C THR A 105 19.17 -11.85 24.93
N THR A 106 18.07 -11.72 25.69
CA THR A 106 16.89 -12.56 25.55
C THR A 106 15.66 -11.67 25.58
N THR A 107 14.83 -11.74 24.54
CA THR A 107 13.58 -10.98 24.41
C THR A 107 12.44 -11.95 24.21
N THR A 108 11.42 -11.90 25.07
CA THR A 108 10.24 -12.75 24.94
C THR A 108 9.10 -11.99 24.30
N VAL A 109 8.71 -12.41 23.10
CA VAL A 109 7.51 -11.94 22.41
C VAL A 109 6.32 -12.76 22.89
N ARG A 110 5.39 -12.08 23.58
CA ARG A 110 4.12 -12.65 24.02
C ARG A 110 3.05 -12.47 22.94
N GLN A 111 2.04 -13.33 22.93
CA GLN A 111 0.89 -13.23 22.02
C GLN A 111 0.15 -11.87 22.11
N ALA A 112 0.19 -11.21 23.26
CA ALA A 112 -0.30 -9.84 23.44
C ALA A 112 0.36 -8.82 22.47
N ALA A 113 1.65 -8.98 22.17
CA ALA A 113 2.35 -8.13 21.19
C ALA A 113 1.88 -8.42 19.75
N MET A 114 1.36 -9.63 19.50
CA MET A 114 0.80 -10.04 18.20
C MET A 114 -0.51 -9.32 17.91
N GLY A 115 -1.46 -9.35 18.85
CA GLY A 115 -2.75 -8.66 18.73
C GLY A 115 -2.65 -7.13 18.71
N ALA A 116 -1.56 -6.58 19.25
CA ALA A 116 -1.31 -5.13 19.23
C ALA A 116 -1.04 -4.60 17.81
N SER A 117 -0.39 -5.38 16.93
CA SER A 117 0.11 -4.98 15.59
C SER A 117 -0.94 -4.52 14.57
N ARG A 118 -2.23 -4.85 14.76
CA ARG A 118 -3.33 -4.40 13.87
C ARG A 118 -4.23 -3.34 14.50
N ALA A 119 -4.10 -3.11 15.80
CA ALA A 119 -4.95 -2.22 16.59
C ALA A 119 -4.38 -0.80 16.81
N SER A 120 -3.21 -0.48 16.26
CA SER A 120 -2.45 0.76 16.50
C SER A 120 -2.01 0.92 17.96
N PHE A 121 -1.49 -0.15 18.56
CA PHE A 121 -0.91 -0.17 19.91
C PHE A 121 0.37 -1.01 19.96
N CYS A 122 1.06 -1.03 21.10
CA CYS A 122 2.24 -1.84 21.40
C CYS A 122 2.18 -2.40 22.83
N VAL A 123 2.95 -3.44 23.11
CA VAL A 123 3.27 -3.91 24.47
C VAL A 123 4.75 -3.65 24.68
N ASP A 124 5.11 -2.86 25.70
CA ASP A 124 6.50 -2.45 25.97
C ASP A 124 7.20 -1.88 24.73
N GLU A 125 6.51 -1.03 23.97
CA GLU A 125 7.03 -0.43 22.73
C GLU A 125 7.29 -1.45 21.61
N VAL A 126 6.76 -2.66 21.71
CA VAL A 126 6.91 -3.71 20.70
C VAL A 126 5.55 -4.16 20.17
N THR A 127 5.49 -4.41 18.86
CA THR A 127 4.44 -5.24 18.26
C THR A 127 5.07 -6.39 17.50
N ALA A 128 4.31 -7.44 17.28
CA ALA A 128 4.76 -8.57 16.50
C ALA A 128 3.65 -9.04 15.56
N PHE A 129 4.00 -9.79 14.52
CA PHE A 129 3.04 -10.35 13.58
C PHE A 129 3.60 -11.62 12.93
N PHE A 130 2.71 -12.49 12.45
CA PHE A 130 3.09 -13.62 11.59
C PHE A 130 3.05 -13.18 10.14
N GLY A 131 4.08 -13.54 9.38
CA GLY A 131 4.10 -13.42 7.92
C GLY A 131 4.42 -14.76 7.26
N GLY A 132 4.15 -14.84 5.95
CA GLY A 132 4.20 -16.09 5.19
C GLY A 132 3.06 -17.05 5.56
N SER A 133 3.33 -18.35 5.58
CA SER A 133 2.35 -19.38 5.99
C SER A 133 2.11 -19.28 7.51
N GLN A 134 0.86 -19.21 7.99
CA GLN A 134 0.61 -19.22 9.43
C GLN A 134 1.00 -20.58 10.06
N PRO A 135 1.59 -20.59 11.27
CA PRO A 135 1.86 -21.83 11.97
C PRO A 135 0.56 -22.56 12.30
N ASN A 136 0.56 -23.89 12.13
CA ASN A 136 -0.56 -24.73 12.55
C ASN A 136 -0.87 -24.52 14.03
N LEU A 137 -2.16 -24.56 14.38
CA LEU A 137 -2.63 -24.56 15.75
C LEU A 137 -2.19 -25.85 16.45
N THR A 138 -1.77 -25.72 17.72
CA THR A 138 -1.59 -26.87 18.61
C THR A 138 -2.97 -27.30 19.09
N ALA A 139 -3.39 -28.50 18.69
CA ALA A 139 -4.64 -29.11 19.11
C ALA A 139 -4.40 -30.02 20.32
N LEU A 140 -5.25 -29.94 21.33
CA LEU A 140 -5.29 -30.82 22.49
C LEU A 140 -6.69 -31.41 22.61
N ALA A 141 -6.82 -32.70 22.32
CA ALA A 141 -8.05 -33.45 22.53
C ALA A 141 -8.04 -34.08 23.92
N VAL A 142 -9.05 -33.77 24.75
CA VAL A 142 -9.18 -34.26 26.13
C VAL A 142 -10.25 -35.35 26.20
N TYR A 143 -9.91 -36.48 26.82
CA TYR A 143 -10.72 -37.68 26.95
C TYR A 143 -10.92 -38.03 28.42
N ASP A 144 -12.06 -38.65 28.71
CA ASP A 144 -12.39 -39.18 30.03
C ASP A 144 -11.93 -40.65 30.19
N ASP A 145 -11.29 -41.22 29.15
CA ASP A 145 -10.82 -42.60 29.10
C ASP A 145 -9.31 -42.71 28.85
N TYR A 146 -8.66 -43.65 29.55
CA TYR A 146 -7.20 -43.84 29.52
C TYR A 146 -6.66 -44.41 28.20
N THR A 147 -7.52 -44.79 27.27
CA THR A 147 -7.14 -45.30 25.96
C THR A 147 -7.31 -44.25 24.86
N CYS A 148 -7.90 -43.09 25.17
CA CYS A 148 -8.28 -42.04 24.23
C CYS A 148 -9.05 -42.61 23.02
N SER A 149 -9.92 -43.59 23.28
CA SER A 149 -10.68 -44.29 22.24
C SER A 149 -12.15 -43.87 22.18
N SER A 150 -12.66 -43.22 23.23
CA SER A 150 -13.98 -42.57 23.21
C SER A 150 -13.94 -41.25 22.44
N SER A 151 -15.08 -40.57 22.28
CA SER A 151 -15.07 -39.18 21.81
C SER A 151 -14.46 -38.29 22.89
N PRO A 152 -13.64 -37.29 22.52
CA PRO A 152 -13.13 -36.34 23.51
C PRO A 152 -14.29 -35.58 24.16
N SER A 153 -14.13 -35.14 25.41
CA SER A 153 -15.07 -34.25 26.09
C SER A 153 -14.84 -32.79 25.71
N GLN A 154 -13.60 -32.43 25.35
CA GLN A 154 -13.21 -31.07 24.98
C GLN A 154 -12.05 -31.08 23.97
N LEU A 155 -12.04 -30.13 23.04
CA LEU A 155 -10.86 -29.81 22.24
C LEU A 155 -10.39 -28.40 22.58
N LYS A 156 -9.08 -28.21 22.70
CA LYS A 156 -8.46 -26.89 22.84
C LYS A 156 -7.46 -26.69 21.72
N PHE A 157 -7.55 -25.55 21.06
CA PHE A 157 -6.60 -25.12 20.06
C PHE A 157 -5.94 -23.84 20.55
N VAL A 158 -4.62 -23.80 20.44
CA VAL A 158 -3.83 -22.64 20.82
C VAL A 158 -3.00 -22.24 19.61
N GLN A 159 -3.00 -20.94 19.31
CA GLN A 159 -2.09 -20.39 18.33
C GLN A 159 -0.69 -20.25 18.94
N ASP A 160 0.06 -21.35 18.92
CA ASP A 160 1.48 -21.34 19.29
C ASP A 160 2.36 -20.89 18.13
N PHE A 161 3.60 -20.50 18.45
CA PHE A 161 4.59 -20.13 17.45
C PHE A 161 5.18 -21.34 16.71
N VAL A 162 4.96 -22.54 17.22
CA VAL A 162 5.28 -23.80 16.55
C VAL A 162 4.36 -24.89 17.07
N CYS A 163 3.84 -25.73 16.19
CA CYS A 163 3.19 -26.96 16.60
C CYS A 163 4.17 -28.13 16.52
N LYS A 164 4.46 -28.75 17.66
CA LYS A 164 5.39 -29.90 17.78
C LYS A 164 4.59 -31.17 18.04
N THR A 165 4.38 -32.01 17.02
CA THR A 165 3.82 -33.37 17.23
C THR A 165 4.94 -34.38 17.47
N PRO A 166 4.89 -35.19 18.55
CA PRO A 166 5.68 -36.40 18.66
C PRO A 166 5.32 -37.40 17.54
N THR A 167 6.29 -38.13 16.99
CA THR A 167 6.11 -39.14 15.92
C THR A 167 5.37 -40.42 16.34
N ASN A 168 4.72 -40.41 17.50
CA ASN A 168 3.74 -41.37 18.02
C ASN A 168 3.16 -40.68 19.26
N VAL A 169 1.90 -40.22 19.22
CA VAL A 169 1.28 -39.54 20.37
C VAL A 169 0.48 -40.58 21.17
N PRO A 170 1.06 -41.24 22.19
CA PRO A 170 0.28 -42.08 23.08
C PRO A 170 -0.72 -41.21 23.86
N CYS A 171 -1.84 -41.80 24.25
CA CYS A 171 -2.76 -41.20 25.21
C CYS A 171 -2.02 -40.92 26.52
N GLN A 172 -1.89 -39.64 26.92
CA GLN A 172 -1.15 -39.22 28.12
C GLN A 172 -2.11 -38.80 29.22
N SER A 173 -1.76 -38.98 30.49
CA SER A 173 -2.57 -38.48 31.60
C SER A 173 -2.51 -36.95 31.68
N GLU A 174 -3.67 -36.31 31.67
CA GLU A 174 -3.85 -34.87 31.82
C GLU A 174 -4.65 -34.63 33.11
N GLY A 175 -3.97 -34.28 34.20
CA GLY A 175 -4.60 -34.26 35.54
C GLY A 175 -4.82 -35.68 36.11
N ARG A 176 -5.76 -35.82 37.05
CA ARG A 176 -5.97 -37.06 37.80
C ARG A 176 -6.89 -38.05 37.12
N PHE A 177 -7.85 -37.57 36.33
CA PHE A 177 -8.90 -38.40 35.72
C PHE A 177 -9.04 -38.24 34.21
N HIS A 178 -8.30 -37.34 33.58
CA HIS A 178 -8.37 -37.11 32.13
C HIS A 178 -7.11 -37.57 31.42
N TYR A 179 -7.26 -37.76 30.12
CA TYR A 179 -6.18 -38.12 29.23
C TYR A 179 -6.23 -37.27 27.97
N SER A 180 -5.09 -37.00 27.35
CA SER A 180 -5.01 -36.10 26.21
C SER A 180 -4.20 -36.65 25.05
N VAL A 181 -4.58 -36.21 23.84
CA VAL A 181 -3.84 -36.43 22.60
C VAL A 181 -3.54 -35.06 21.98
N ALA A 182 -2.26 -34.76 21.80
CA ALA A 182 -1.82 -33.56 21.12
C ALA A 182 -1.73 -33.77 19.59
N GLY A 183 -2.05 -32.73 18.81
CA GLY A 183 -1.99 -32.72 17.35
C GLY A 183 -1.68 -31.34 16.78
N CYS A 184 -1.50 -31.26 15.47
CA CYS A 184 -1.33 -30.00 14.74
C CYS A 184 -2.39 -29.90 13.65
N THR A 185 -3.02 -28.72 13.50
CA THR A 185 -3.95 -28.46 12.40
C THR A 185 -3.97 -27.00 12.01
N SER A 186 -4.12 -26.70 10.72
CA SER A 186 -4.52 -25.37 10.23
C SER A 186 -6.03 -25.22 10.11
N ASP A 187 -6.78 -26.31 10.24
CA ASP A 187 -8.23 -26.37 10.16
C ASP A 187 -8.78 -27.03 11.43
N PHE A 188 -9.09 -26.21 12.44
CA PHE A 188 -9.63 -26.71 13.70
C PHE A 188 -11.04 -27.27 13.53
N LEU A 189 -11.81 -26.83 12.53
CA LEU A 189 -13.17 -27.32 12.26
C LEU A 189 -13.13 -28.72 11.66
N GLY A 190 -12.27 -28.96 10.66
CA GLY A 190 -12.02 -30.29 10.11
C GLY A 190 -11.47 -31.26 11.16
N TYR A 191 -10.59 -30.78 12.04
CA TYR A 191 -10.09 -31.57 13.17
C TYR A 191 -11.22 -31.94 14.13
N ALA A 192 -12.08 -30.98 14.51
CA ALA A 192 -13.22 -31.23 15.39
C ALA A 192 -14.23 -32.21 14.79
N ALA A 193 -14.55 -32.06 13.51
CA ALA A 193 -15.43 -32.98 12.79
C ALA A 193 -14.88 -34.42 12.76
N THR A 194 -13.56 -34.57 12.69
CA THR A 194 -12.89 -35.88 12.75
C THR A 194 -12.89 -36.46 14.17
N ALA A 195 -12.63 -35.63 15.18
CA ALA A 195 -12.48 -36.07 16.56
C ALA A 195 -13.82 -36.42 17.24
N PHE A 196 -14.85 -35.59 17.06
CA PHE A 196 -16.18 -35.83 17.62
C PHE A 196 -17.05 -36.72 16.70
N GLY A 197 -16.77 -36.73 15.40
CA GLY A 197 -17.64 -37.28 14.37
C GLY A 197 -18.65 -36.25 13.85
N SER A 198 -19.28 -36.56 12.71
CA SER A 198 -20.18 -35.63 11.99
C SER A 198 -21.53 -35.39 12.68
N ASN A 199 -21.91 -36.24 13.63
CA ASN A 199 -23.27 -36.27 14.22
C ASN A 199 -23.27 -36.04 15.74
N THR A 200 -22.12 -35.66 16.30
CA THR A 200 -21.95 -35.43 17.74
C THR A 200 -21.94 -33.92 17.97
N PRO A 201 -23.00 -33.31 18.55
CA PRO A 201 -23.09 -31.87 18.66
C PRO A 201 -21.98 -31.28 19.54
N TYR A 202 -21.40 -30.15 19.11
CA TYR A 202 -20.40 -29.42 19.87
C TYR A 202 -20.54 -27.90 19.68
N VAL A 203 -20.12 -27.13 20.69
CA VAL A 203 -20.08 -25.65 20.65
C VAL A 203 -18.65 -25.19 20.52
N VAL A 204 -18.36 -24.36 19.52
CA VAL A 204 -17.08 -23.71 19.24
C VAL A 204 -17.08 -22.33 19.87
N VAL A 205 -16.03 -22.02 20.63
CA VAL A 205 -15.75 -20.70 21.19
C VAL A 205 -14.38 -20.27 20.67
N GLU A 206 -14.35 -19.21 19.88
CA GLU A 206 -13.13 -18.56 19.43
C GLU A 206 -12.87 -17.33 20.30
N ASP A 207 -11.74 -17.29 20.98
CA ASP A 207 -11.26 -16.14 21.73
C ASP A 207 -10.24 -15.38 20.89
N PHE A 208 -10.39 -14.07 20.81
CA PHE A 208 -9.53 -13.20 20.02
C PHE A 208 -8.82 -12.19 20.92
N ALA A 209 -7.54 -11.95 20.62
CA ALA A 209 -6.72 -10.98 21.33
C ALA A 209 -7.16 -9.51 21.08
N ASN A 210 -8.11 -9.29 20.16
CA ASN A 210 -8.62 -7.96 19.79
C ASN A 210 -10.15 -7.94 19.69
N PRO A 211 -10.79 -6.77 19.90
CA PRO A 211 -12.26 -6.65 19.91
C PRO A 211 -12.92 -6.71 18.52
N TRP A 212 -12.14 -6.89 17.45
CA TRP A 212 -12.62 -6.98 16.06
C TRP A 212 -12.56 -8.40 15.48
N CYS A 213 -12.09 -9.37 16.27
CA CYS A 213 -12.01 -10.78 15.91
C CYS A 213 -11.17 -11.08 14.66
N ASN A 214 -9.99 -10.45 14.58
CA ASN A 214 -9.07 -10.65 13.46
C ASN A 214 -7.92 -11.63 13.76
N ASP A 215 -7.57 -11.84 15.03
CA ASP A 215 -6.44 -12.67 15.44
C ASP A 215 -6.91 -13.66 16.51
N VAL A 216 -7.17 -14.91 16.11
CA VAL A 216 -7.60 -15.99 17.02
C VAL A 216 -6.47 -16.30 18.00
N GLU A 217 -6.79 -16.29 19.29
CA GLU A 217 -5.87 -16.59 20.38
C GLU A 217 -6.02 -18.04 20.83
N PHE A 218 -7.26 -18.42 21.15
CA PHE A 218 -7.66 -19.75 21.57
C PHE A 218 -8.94 -20.16 20.85
N VAL A 219 -9.07 -21.45 20.57
CA VAL A 219 -10.36 -22.04 20.23
C VAL A 219 -10.65 -23.15 21.23
N THR A 220 -11.77 -23.05 21.94
CA THR A 220 -12.25 -24.13 22.79
C THR A 220 -13.52 -24.71 22.19
N ILE A 221 -13.54 -26.03 22.03
CA ILE A 221 -14.71 -26.74 21.54
C ILE A 221 -15.22 -27.68 22.64
N TYR A 222 -16.46 -27.46 23.06
CA TYR A 222 -17.13 -28.22 24.12
C TYR A 222 -18.07 -29.26 23.52
N LEU A 223 -17.98 -30.51 23.99
CA LEU A 223 -18.98 -31.54 23.70
C LEU A 223 -20.34 -31.11 24.26
N ALA A 224 -21.37 -31.09 23.43
CA ALA A 224 -22.70 -30.58 23.77
C ALA A 224 -23.74 -31.71 23.96
N ASP A 225 -23.39 -32.72 24.76
CA ASP A 225 -24.23 -33.89 25.05
C ASP A 225 -25.17 -33.67 26.27
N GLY A 226 -25.06 -32.53 26.95
CA GLY A 226 -25.80 -32.20 28.17
C GLY A 226 -25.32 -32.88 29.44
N SER A 227 -24.24 -33.68 29.37
CA SER A 227 -23.59 -34.30 30.52
C SER A 227 -22.72 -33.31 31.28
N CYS A 228 -22.35 -33.66 32.51
CA CYS A 228 -21.34 -32.94 33.27
C CYS A 228 -19.96 -33.52 32.94
N HIS A 229 -19.04 -32.69 32.43
CA HIS A 229 -17.65 -33.07 32.19
C HIS A 229 -16.73 -32.29 33.12
N THR A 230 -15.81 -32.98 33.79
CA THR A 230 -14.77 -32.34 34.60
C THR A 230 -13.70 -31.72 33.70
N ASN A 231 -13.13 -30.59 34.12
CA ASN A 231 -12.01 -29.99 33.43
C ASN A 231 -10.68 -30.64 33.86
N PRO A 232 -9.63 -30.54 33.02
CA PRO A 232 -8.28 -31.03 33.37
C PRO A 232 -7.64 -30.43 34.63
N ASP A 233 -8.22 -29.35 35.18
CA ASP A 233 -7.75 -28.73 36.43
C ASP A 233 -8.16 -29.50 37.69
N ASP A 234 -8.90 -30.60 37.54
CA ASP A 234 -9.45 -31.44 38.62
C ASP A 234 -10.31 -30.68 39.65
N ALA A 235 -10.74 -29.46 39.34
CA ALA A 235 -11.43 -28.55 40.26
C ALA A 235 -12.74 -28.01 39.70
N THR A 236 -12.81 -27.75 38.40
CA THR A 236 -13.98 -27.18 37.73
C THR A 236 -14.63 -28.20 36.81
N SER A 237 -15.85 -27.91 36.36
CA SER A 237 -16.55 -28.71 35.36
C SER A 237 -17.36 -27.83 34.42
N PHE A 238 -17.83 -28.41 33.33
CA PHE A 238 -18.71 -27.73 32.38
C PHE A 238 -19.86 -28.64 31.94
N ARG A 239 -20.91 -28.00 31.43
CA ARG A 239 -22.00 -28.63 30.70
C ARG A 239 -22.32 -27.75 29.50
N ALA A 240 -22.28 -28.32 28.31
CA ALA A 240 -22.78 -27.67 27.11
C ALA A 240 -24.01 -28.41 26.58
N THR A 241 -24.98 -27.65 26.07
CA THR A 241 -26.18 -28.19 25.43
C THR A 241 -26.47 -27.39 24.18
N ILE A 242 -26.92 -28.09 23.13
CA ILE A 242 -27.51 -27.47 21.94
C ILE A 242 -28.96 -27.90 21.89
N ASN A 243 -29.86 -26.92 21.86
CA ASN A 243 -31.26 -27.17 21.60
C ASN A 243 -31.51 -26.96 20.10
N VAL A 244 -31.56 -28.07 19.35
CA VAL A 244 -31.81 -28.03 17.90
C VAL A 244 -33.20 -27.48 17.54
N ALA A 245 -34.17 -27.49 18.47
CA ALA A 245 -35.53 -27.04 18.19
C ALA A 245 -35.66 -25.52 18.09
N ASP A 246 -34.91 -24.78 18.92
CA ASP A 246 -34.85 -23.31 18.88
C ASP A 246 -33.50 -22.79 18.37
N SER A 247 -32.59 -23.69 17.99
CA SER A 247 -31.24 -23.40 17.52
C SER A 247 -30.39 -22.62 18.52
N SER A 248 -30.66 -22.74 19.83
CA SER A 248 -29.86 -22.12 20.89
C SER A 248 -28.81 -23.09 21.44
N ALA A 249 -27.80 -22.54 22.11
CA ALA A 249 -26.84 -23.32 22.89
C ALA A 249 -26.63 -22.67 24.27
N THR A 250 -26.29 -23.49 25.25
CA THR A 250 -25.89 -23.01 26.58
C THR A 250 -24.56 -23.64 26.95
N ILE A 251 -23.62 -22.83 27.42
CA ILE A 251 -22.37 -23.26 28.03
C ILE A 251 -22.40 -22.83 29.49
N THR A 252 -22.52 -23.78 30.41
CA THR A 252 -22.46 -23.53 31.84
C THR A 252 -21.15 -24.08 32.39
N THR A 253 -20.37 -23.23 33.07
CA THR A 253 -19.18 -23.65 33.81
C THR A 253 -19.46 -23.64 35.30
N TYR A 254 -18.80 -24.54 36.03
CA TYR A 254 -19.03 -24.79 37.45
C TYR A 254 -17.72 -24.73 38.23
N SER A 255 -17.77 -24.22 39.46
CA SER A 255 -16.60 -24.12 40.34
C SER A 255 -16.31 -25.41 41.12
N ASP A 256 -17.04 -26.48 40.83
CA ASP A 256 -16.85 -27.83 41.37
C ASP A 256 -16.82 -28.87 40.25
N THR A 257 -16.44 -30.11 40.56
CA THR A 257 -16.32 -31.21 39.59
C THR A 257 -17.63 -31.95 39.32
N SER A 258 -18.71 -31.65 40.05
CA SER A 258 -19.97 -32.38 39.98
C SER A 258 -21.12 -31.54 39.39
N CYS A 259 -20.81 -30.40 38.76
CA CYS A 259 -21.77 -29.45 38.20
C CYS A 259 -22.86 -28.99 39.19
N ASN A 260 -22.52 -28.73 40.45
CA ASN A 260 -23.48 -28.29 41.48
C ASN A 260 -23.49 -26.77 41.69
N PHE A 261 -22.34 -26.11 41.52
CA PHE A 261 -22.12 -24.71 41.81
C PHE A 261 -21.76 -23.96 40.53
N VAL A 262 -22.76 -23.32 39.91
CA VAL A 262 -22.60 -22.55 38.67
C VAL A 262 -21.64 -21.38 38.90
N ALA A 263 -20.57 -21.33 38.13
CA ALA A 263 -19.60 -20.24 38.10
C ALA A 263 -19.96 -19.20 37.04
N SER A 264 -20.30 -19.65 35.83
CA SER A 264 -20.82 -18.79 34.75
C SER A 264 -21.81 -19.56 33.89
N ASP A 265 -22.76 -18.84 33.29
CA ASP A 265 -23.76 -19.41 32.40
C ASP A 265 -23.89 -18.53 31.15
N THR A 266 -23.51 -19.08 30.00
CA THR A 266 -23.49 -18.38 28.72
C THR A 266 -24.60 -18.94 27.85
N PHE A 267 -25.68 -18.17 27.71
CA PHE A 267 -26.76 -18.46 26.78
C PHE A 267 -26.46 -17.85 25.42
N LEU A 268 -26.46 -18.69 24.39
CA LEU A 268 -26.22 -18.33 22.99
C LEU A 268 -27.52 -18.55 22.23
N ASP A 269 -28.15 -17.46 21.79
CA ASP A 269 -29.31 -17.55 20.94
C ASP A 269 -28.95 -18.03 19.52
N SER A 270 -29.98 -18.41 18.76
CA SER A 270 -29.81 -18.88 17.38
C SER A 270 -29.17 -17.85 16.46
N GLN A 271 -29.30 -16.57 16.78
CA GLN A 271 -28.71 -15.50 15.99
C GLN A 271 -27.19 -15.43 16.22
N THR A 272 -26.75 -15.43 17.47
CA THR A 272 -25.33 -15.39 17.84
C THR A 272 -24.59 -16.56 17.19
N LEU A 273 -25.20 -17.75 17.20
CA LEU A 273 -24.60 -18.95 16.60
C LEU A 273 -24.61 -18.95 15.06
N SER A 274 -25.63 -18.38 14.43
CA SER A 274 -25.78 -18.42 12.96
C SER A 274 -25.13 -17.24 12.23
N THR A 275 -24.98 -16.09 12.90
CA THR A 275 -24.27 -14.91 12.37
C THR A 275 -22.82 -14.82 12.83
N SER A 276 -22.44 -15.56 13.88
CA SER A 276 -21.11 -15.59 14.48
C SER A 276 -20.48 -14.18 14.62
N PRO A 277 -21.21 -13.21 15.22
CA PRO A 277 -20.73 -11.84 15.29
C PRO A 277 -19.54 -11.77 16.24
N CYS A 278 -18.64 -10.80 16.01
CA CYS A 278 -17.59 -10.53 16.98
C CYS A 278 -18.18 -9.86 18.23
N LEU A 279 -18.17 -10.57 19.36
CA LEU A 279 -18.66 -10.07 20.64
C LEU A 279 -17.51 -9.53 21.48
N ARG A 280 -17.59 -8.26 21.86
CA ARG A 280 -16.59 -7.62 22.73
C ARG A 280 -16.71 -8.13 24.16
N ARG A 281 -15.58 -8.45 24.78
CA ARG A 281 -15.44 -8.94 26.16
C ARG A 281 -14.49 -8.04 26.94
N ASP A 282 -14.79 -7.84 28.22
CA ASP A 282 -13.86 -7.22 29.15
C ASP A 282 -12.75 -8.22 29.51
N CYS A 283 -11.53 -7.92 29.11
CA CYS A 283 -10.33 -8.68 29.44
C CYS A 283 -9.29 -7.74 30.06
N GLU A 284 -8.16 -8.29 30.52
CA GLU A 284 -7.12 -7.54 31.24
C GLU A 284 -6.50 -6.39 30.40
N PHE A 285 -6.75 -6.38 29.09
CA PHE A 285 -6.35 -5.31 28.17
C PHE A 285 -7.32 -4.12 28.18
N TRP A 286 -6.75 -2.91 28.19
CA TRP A 286 -7.44 -1.62 28.33
C TRP A 286 -8.59 -1.34 27.32
N PHE A 287 -8.69 -2.10 26.22
CA PHE A 287 -9.69 -1.93 25.16
C PHE A 287 -10.62 -3.13 24.94
N GLY A 288 -10.47 -4.22 25.70
CA GLY A 288 -11.28 -5.44 25.58
C GLY A 288 -10.83 -6.41 24.48
N CYS A 289 -11.32 -7.63 24.56
CA CYS A 289 -11.02 -8.76 23.67
C CYS A 289 -12.28 -9.13 22.87
N GLY A 290 -12.15 -9.99 21.86
CA GLY A 290 -13.28 -10.46 21.04
C GLY A 290 -13.59 -11.92 21.30
N GLN A 291 -14.85 -12.33 21.13
CA GLN A 291 -15.27 -13.72 21.10
C GLN A 291 -16.21 -13.97 19.93
N ARG A 292 -16.10 -15.14 19.30
CA ARG A 292 -17.10 -15.67 18.37
C ARG A 292 -17.55 -17.04 18.82
N TYR A 293 -18.78 -17.36 18.42
CA TYR A 293 -19.41 -18.63 18.74
C TYR A 293 -19.93 -19.27 17.47
N ALA A 294 -19.82 -20.59 17.40
CA ALA A 294 -20.40 -21.41 16.35
C ALA A 294 -20.74 -22.79 16.91
N VAL A 295 -21.45 -23.62 16.15
CA VAL A 295 -21.79 -25.00 16.55
C VAL A 295 -21.57 -25.95 15.39
N GLY A 296 -21.20 -27.19 15.69
CA GLY A 296 -21.01 -28.24 14.69
C GLY A 296 -21.48 -29.59 15.18
N GLY A 297 -21.25 -30.63 14.37
CA GLY A 297 -21.73 -31.98 14.65
C GLY A 297 -23.23 -32.17 14.39
N LEU A 298 -23.81 -31.31 13.55
CA LEU A 298 -25.21 -31.32 13.11
C LEU A 298 -25.30 -31.67 11.62
N GLU A 299 -24.64 -32.75 11.20
CA GLU A 299 -24.62 -33.28 9.81
C GLU A 299 -23.90 -32.40 8.76
N GLY A 300 -23.22 -31.32 9.19
CA GLY A 300 -22.40 -30.45 8.33
C GLY A 300 -21.42 -29.58 9.12
N PRO A 301 -20.46 -28.90 8.46
CA PRO A 301 -19.52 -28.03 9.13
C PRO A 301 -20.21 -26.76 9.66
N PRO A 302 -19.69 -26.14 10.74
CA PRO A 302 -20.24 -24.89 11.27
C PRO A 302 -20.28 -23.80 10.21
N SER A 303 -21.34 -22.96 10.22
CA SER A 303 -21.50 -21.90 9.22
C SER A 303 -20.52 -20.74 9.39
N MET A 304 -20.06 -20.47 10.62
CA MET A 304 -19.13 -19.37 10.96
C MET A 304 -19.58 -18.01 10.39
N GLY A 305 -20.90 -17.75 10.42
CA GLY A 305 -21.49 -16.52 9.89
C GLY A 305 -21.79 -16.55 8.39
N LYS A 306 -21.35 -17.57 7.64
CA LYS A 306 -21.79 -17.80 6.26
C LYS A 306 -23.27 -18.15 6.22
N LYS A 307 -23.94 -17.78 5.13
CA LYS A 307 -25.34 -18.11 4.90
C LYS A 307 -25.46 -19.28 3.96
N THR A 308 -26.39 -20.18 4.26
CA THR A 308 -26.81 -21.18 3.28
C THR A 308 -27.58 -20.45 2.20
N VAL A 309 -27.08 -20.51 0.98
CA VAL A 309 -27.75 -19.98 -0.20
C VAL A 309 -28.43 -21.12 -0.94
N VAL A 310 -29.72 -20.97 -1.19
CA VAL A 310 -30.50 -21.90 -2.01
C VAL A 310 -30.98 -21.15 -3.24
N VAL A 311 -30.60 -21.62 -4.42
CA VAL A 311 -31.02 -21.07 -5.70
C VAL A 311 -32.00 -22.04 -6.35
N GLU A 312 -33.19 -21.58 -6.70
CA GLU A 312 -34.23 -22.40 -7.32
C GLU A 312 -34.35 -22.06 -8.82
N TYR A 313 -34.35 -23.09 -9.67
CA TYR A 313 -34.43 -23.00 -11.12
C TYR A 313 -35.61 -23.80 -11.67
N ALA A 314 -36.16 -23.34 -12.79
CA ALA A 314 -37.25 -24.02 -13.48
C ALA A 314 -36.79 -25.24 -14.30
N ASN A 315 -35.49 -25.39 -14.55
CA ASN A 315 -34.94 -26.39 -15.47
C ASN A 315 -33.78 -27.18 -14.87
N SER A 316 -33.55 -28.38 -15.42
CA SER A 316 -32.53 -29.32 -14.93
C SER A 316 -31.09 -28.90 -15.15
N SER A 317 -30.87 -27.86 -15.95
CA SER A 317 -29.54 -27.31 -16.21
C SER A 317 -29.13 -26.24 -15.20
N CYS A 318 -30.01 -25.86 -14.27
CA CYS A 318 -29.82 -24.71 -13.36
C CYS A 318 -29.29 -23.47 -14.07
N SER A 319 -29.74 -23.28 -15.31
CA SER A 319 -29.36 -22.13 -16.10
C SER A 319 -30.24 -20.96 -15.74
N SER A 320 -29.62 -19.79 -15.72
CA SER A 320 -30.30 -18.52 -15.48
C SER A 320 -31.43 -18.28 -16.49
N PRO A 321 -32.47 -17.52 -16.10
CA PRO A 321 -32.64 -16.91 -14.78
C PRO A 321 -33.19 -17.87 -13.72
N ALA A 322 -32.70 -17.75 -12.49
CA ALA A 322 -33.30 -18.35 -11.32
C ALA A 322 -34.71 -17.80 -11.05
N MET A 323 -35.53 -18.60 -10.36
CA MET A 323 -36.84 -18.21 -9.85
C MET A 323 -36.68 -17.44 -8.52
N THR A 324 -35.87 -17.99 -7.60
CA THR A 324 -35.48 -17.32 -6.36
C THR A 324 -34.05 -17.63 -5.96
N VAL A 325 -33.47 -16.74 -5.16
CA VAL A 325 -32.25 -16.99 -4.39
C VAL A 325 -32.55 -16.67 -2.93
N ALA A 326 -32.35 -17.61 -2.03
CA ALA A 326 -32.59 -17.42 -0.59
C ALA A 326 -31.32 -17.64 0.20
N PHE A 327 -30.87 -16.60 0.90
CA PHE A 327 -29.80 -16.65 1.89
C PHE A 327 -30.42 -16.78 3.27
N LYS A 328 -30.10 -17.86 3.97
CA LYS A 328 -30.58 -18.11 5.33
C LYS A 328 -29.41 -18.32 6.26
N SER A 329 -29.42 -17.60 7.38
CA SER A 329 -28.51 -17.92 8.49
C SER A 329 -28.85 -19.33 9.00
N ALA A 330 -27.84 -20.19 9.06
CA ALA A 330 -27.95 -21.57 9.52
C ALA A 330 -26.82 -21.87 10.51
N LEU A 331 -27.01 -22.88 11.35
CA LEU A 331 -25.98 -23.32 12.30
C LEU A 331 -24.83 -24.03 11.57
N THR A 332 -25.16 -24.78 10.52
CA THR A 332 -24.21 -25.47 9.64
C THR A 332 -24.43 -25.04 8.19
N CYS A 333 -23.36 -25.09 7.40
CA CYS A 333 -23.44 -24.78 5.97
C CYS A 333 -22.46 -25.65 5.18
N ALA A 334 -22.96 -26.46 4.23
CA ALA A 334 -22.13 -27.30 3.38
C ALA A 334 -21.87 -26.64 2.00
N PRO A 335 -20.63 -26.21 1.70
CA PRO A 335 -20.30 -25.61 0.41
C PRO A 335 -20.29 -26.67 -0.72
N GLN A 336 -20.60 -26.24 -1.96
CA GLN A 336 -20.38 -27.07 -3.15
C GLN A 336 -18.87 -27.32 -3.34
N THR A 337 -18.53 -28.44 -4.00
CA THR A 337 -17.12 -28.72 -4.36
C THR A 337 -16.60 -27.78 -5.44
N ASP A 338 -17.47 -27.38 -6.38
CA ASP A 338 -17.21 -26.34 -7.37
C ASP A 338 -18.42 -25.41 -7.44
N HIS A 339 -18.22 -24.15 -7.04
CA HIS A 339 -19.25 -23.12 -7.03
C HIS A 339 -19.60 -22.63 -8.45
N TYR A 340 -18.69 -22.81 -9.42
CA TYR A 340 -18.86 -22.36 -10.81
C TYR A 340 -19.52 -23.43 -11.70
N ASP A 341 -19.52 -24.70 -11.26
CA ASP A 341 -20.26 -25.81 -11.87
C ASP A 341 -21.13 -26.53 -10.81
N PRO A 342 -22.18 -25.85 -10.29
CA PRO A 342 -22.95 -26.37 -9.18
C PRO A 342 -23.80 -27.58 -9.58
N THR A 343 -23.90 -28.56 -8.68
CA THR A 343 -24.73 -29.74 -8.94
C THR A 343 -26.22 -29.44 -8.75
N CYS A 344 -26.98 -29.48 -9.85
CA CYS A 344 -28.44 -29.37 -9.82
C CYS A 344 -29.12 -30.58 -9.18
N VAL A 345 -29.93 -30.33 -8.16
CA VAL A 345 -30.78 -31.37 -7.56
C VAL A 345 -32.21 -31.23 -8.08
N ASN A 346 -32.81 -32.34 -8.53
CA ASN A 346 -34.22 -32.39 -8.93
C ASN A 346 -35.12 -32.52 -7.70
N GLY A 347 -35.88 -31.46 -7.36
CA GLY A 347 -36.86 -31.45 -6.28
C GLY A 347 -38.24 -31.99 -6.66
N GLY A 348 -38.45 -32.36 -7.93
CA GLY A 348 -39.69 -32.89 -8.47
C GLY A 348 -40.36 -31.94 -9.44
N LEU A 349 -40.80 -30.76 -8.96
CA LEU A 349 -41.41 -29.70 -9.79
C LEU A 349 -40.41 -28.61 -10.21
N ALA A 350 -39.29 -28.48 -9.51
CA ALA A 350 -38.23 -27.52 -9.79
C ALA A 350 -36.86 -28.11 -9.43
N TYR A 351 -35.81 -27.38 -9.77
CA TYR A 351 -34.43 -27.76 -9.49
C TYR A 351 -33.82 -26.78 -8.51
N SER A 352 -32.92 -27.24 -7.66
CA SER A 352 -32.25 -26.38 -6.69
C SER A 352 -30.76 -26.62 -6.63
N VAL A 353 -30.01 -25.55 -6.39
CA VAL A 353 -28.61 -25.56 -5.98
C VAL A 353 -28.55 -25.05 -4.56
N SER A 354 -27.73 -25.68 -3.71
CA SER A 354 -27.47 -25.22 -2.34
C SER A 354 -25.98 -25.01 -2.15
N ASP A 355 -25.60 -23.89 -1.54
CA ASP A 355 -24.21 -23.51 -1.32
C ASP A 355 -24.02 -22.65 -0.07
N CYS A 356 -22.79 -22.17 0.17
CA CYS A 356 -22.41 -21.35 1.32
C CYS A 356 -21.65 -20.09 0.92
N SER A 357 -22.22 -18.93 1.25
CA SER A 357 -21.62 -17.64 0.89
C SER A 357 -21.79 -16.60 1.99
N SER A 358 -20.83 -15.68 2.06
CA SER A 358 -20.91 -14.49 2.90
C SER A 358 -21.79 -13.47 2.21
N TYR A 359 -22.94 -13.15 2.81
CA TYR A 359 -23.89 -12.17 2.27
C TYR A 359 -23.75 -10.83 2.95
N SER A 360 -23.68 -9.77 2.15
CA SER A 360 -23.62 -8.37 2.54
C SER A 360 -24.82 -7.60 1.98
N ARG A 361 -25.09 -6.45 2.60
CA ARG A 361 -26.21 -5.58 2.27
C ARG A 361 -26.25 -5.20 0.78
N GLY A 362 -27.45 -5.19 0.20
CA GLY A 362 -27.70 -4.79 -1.18
C GLY A 362 -27.47 -5.92 -2.20
N GLY A 363 -27.53 -7.18 -1.78
CA GLY A 363 -27.38 -8.33 -2.68
C GLY A 363 -25.94 -8.69 -3.03
N TRP A 364 -24.97 -8.18 -2.27
CA TRP A 364 -23.57 -8.51 -2.47
C TRP A 364 -23.24 -9.81 -1.76
N ASP A 365 -22.64 -10.74 -2.50
CA ASP A 365 -22.16 -12.00 -1.95
C ASP A 365 -20.74 -12.31 -2.47
N ASP A 366 -19.91 -12.92 -1.63
CA ASP A 366 -18.47 -13.14 -1.91
C ASP A 366 -18.20 -14.07 -3.10
N LEU A 367 -19.19 -14.86 -3.51
CA LEU A 367 -19.12 -15.79 -4.65
C LEU A 367 -19.91 -15.29 -5.88
N SER A 368 -20.51 -14.10 -5.81
CA SER A 368 -21.39 -13.53 -6.84
C SER A 368 -22.53 -14.47 -7.29
N ILE A 369 -22.98 -15.36 -6.40
CA ILE A 369 -24.03 -16.36 -6.66
C ILE A 369 -25.33 -15.66 -7.05
N ALA A 370 -25.74 -14.60 -6.35
CA ALA A 370 -26.96 -13.87 -6.66
C ALA A 370 -26.89 -13.23 -8.07
N TYR A 371 -25.78 -12.56 -8.38
CA TYR A 371 -25.56 -11.92 -9.68
C TYR A 371 -25.60 -12.93 -10.83
N ASN A 372 -24.89 -14.05 -10.68
CA ASN A 372 -24.80 -15.11 -11.69
C ASN A 372 -26.14 -15.86 -11.88
N ALA A 373 -26.89 -16.10 -10.79
CA ALA A 373 -28.16 -16.82 -10.83
C ALA A 373 -29.23 -16.09 -11.67
N PHE A 374 -29.28 -14.77 -11.59
CA PHE A 374 -30.21 -13.96 -12.38
C PHE A 374 -29.65 -13.51 -13.72
N ASN A 375 -28.32 -13.40 -13.88
CA ASN A 375 -27.65 -13.08 -15.15
C ASN A 375 -28.27 -11.87 -15.90
N GLY A 376 -28.41 -10.74 -15.19
CA GLY A 376 -28.95 -9.49 -15.73
C GLY A 376 -30.47 -9.34 -15.73
N TYR A 377 -31.23 -10.41 -15.44
CA TYR A 377 -32.68 -10.32 -15.25
C TYR A 377 -33.02 -9.53 -13.98
N SER A 378 -34.12 -8.77 -14.04
CA SER A 378 -34.62 -7.97 -12.92
C SER A 378 -35.08 -8.86 -11.77
N TYR A 379 -34.67 -8.51 -10.55
CA TYR A 379 -35.15 -9.17 -9.33
C TYR A 379 -35.36 -8.17 -8.19
N LEU A 380 -36.26 -8.53 -7.28
CA LEU A 380 -36.50 -7.84 -6.02
C LEU A 380 -35.74 -8.57 -4.91
N GLY A 381 -34.70 -7.93 -4.37
CA GLY A 381 -34.03 -8.39 -3.16
C GLY A 381 -34.76 -7.88 -1.92
N VAL A 382 -35.07 -8.76 -0.97
CA VAL A 382 -35.65 -8.41 0.33
C VAL A 382 -34.73 -8.93 1.43
N GLU A 383 -34.22 -8.04 2.26
CA GLU A 383 -33.34 -8.37 3.38
C GLU A 383 -34.10 -8.15 4.68
N ILE A 384 -34.08 -9.15 5.54
CA ILE A 384 -34.72 -9.11 6.85
C ILE A 384 -33.63 -9.03 7.89
N TYR A 385 -33.64 -7.93 8.64
CA TYR A 385 -32.76 -7.67 9.75
C TYR A 385 -33.30 -8.29 11.02
N VAL A 386 -32.38 -8.50 11.96
CA VAL A 386 -32.73 -8.87 13.32
C VAL A 386 -33.46 -7.71 14.00
N PRO A 387 -34.48 -8.01 14.83
CA PRO A 387 -35.18 -6.99 15.60
C PRO A 387 -34.28 -6.04 16.38
N GLY A 388 -34.50 -4.74 16.19
CA GLY A 388 -33.72 -3.67 16.83
C GLY A 388 -32.27 -3.49 16.35
N ARG A 389 -31.81 -4.26 15.36
CA ARG A 389 -30.44 -4.17 14.78
C ARG A 389 -30.41 -3.76 13.32
N CYS A 390 -31.45 -3.06 12.90
CA CYS A 390 -31.58 -2.43 11.59
C CYS A 390 -30.29 -1.74 11.12
N GLY A 391 -29.84 -2.04 9.90
CA GLY A 391 -28.73 -1.32 9.27
C GLY A 391 -27.32 -1.80 9.60
N VAL A 392 -27.18 -2.67 10.60
CA VAL A 392 -25.90 -3.28 10.98
C VAL A 392 -25.56 -4.38 9.95
N PRO A 393 -24.42 -4.33 9.25
CA PRO A 393 -24.11 -5.30 8.18
C PRO A 393 -24.22 -6.77 8.60
N ASP A 394 -23.75 -7.10 9.81
CA ASP A 394 -23.71 -8.48 10.32
C ASP A 394 -25.06 -8.97 10.89
N SER A 395 -26.10 -8.14 10.90
CA SER A 395 -27.41 -8.47 11.50
C SER A 395 -28.49 -8.85 10.48
N ILE A 396 -28.12 -9.07 9.22
CA ILE A 396 -29.04 -9.61 8.21
C ILE A 396 -29.36 -11.06 8.59
N ALA A 397 -30.59 -11.33 9.03
CA ALA A 397 -31.05 -12.66 9.42
C ALA A 397 -31.30 -13.56 8.21
N SER A 398 -31.88 -12.99 7.15
CA SER A 398 -32.10 -13.68 5.89
C SER A 398 -32.24 -12.67 4.76
N ALA A 399 -31.96 -13.10 3.54
CA ALA A 399 -32.28 -12.35 2.35
C ALA A 399 -32.95 -13.28 1.34
N LYS A 400 -34.01 -12.82 0.68
CA LYS A 400 -34.64 -13.56 -0.39
C LYS A 400 -34.82 -12.66 -1.60
N LEU A 401 -34.30 -13.12 -2.72
CA LEU A 401 -34.34 -12.46 -4.01
C LEU A 401 -35.38 -13.16 -4.86
N TYR A 402 -36.34 -12.39 -5.36
CA TYR A 402 -37.45 -12.89 -6.16
C TYR A 402 -37.30 -12.38 -7.58
N ARG A 403 -37.44 -13.27 -8.56
CA ARG A 403 -37.57 -12.85 -9.95
C ARG A 403 -38.74 -11.86 -10.09
N LEU A 404 -38.50 -10.74 -10.76
CA LEU A 404 -39.45 -9.63 -10.81
C LEU A 404 -40.50 -9.82 -11.91
N ASP A 405 -41.39 -10.81 -11.74
CA ASP A 405 -42.58 -11.01 -12.58
C ASP A 405 -43.77 -11.60 -11.80
N GLU A 406 -44.94 -11.65 -12.43
CA GLU A 406 -46.19 -12.11 -11.79
C GLU A 406 -46.46 -13.60 -12.00
N ASN A 407 -45.47 -14.40 -12.43
CA ASN A 407 -45.65 -15.84 -12.58
C ASN A 407 -45.77 -16.52 -11.21
N CYS A 408 -46.43 -17.67 -11.19
CA CYS A 408 -46.41 -18.55 -10.04
C CYS A 408 -45.16 -19.43 -10.10
N TYR A 409 -44.33 -19.37 -9.06
CA TYR A 409 -43.14 -20.20 -8.95
C TYR A 409 -43.25 -21.17 -7.77
N PRO A 410 -43.24 -22.49 -8.01
CA PRO A 410 -43.21 -23.48 -6.94
C PRO A 410 -41.81 -23.50 -6.31
N ASN A 411 -41.76 -23.89 -5.03
CA ASN A 411 -40.50 -24.23 -4.39
C ASN A 411 -39.95 -25.57 -4.91
N ALA A 412 -38.68 -25.83 -4.60
CA ALA A 412 -37.98 -27.12 -4.63
C ALA A 412 -38.91 -28.34 -4.58
N ALA A 413 -39.57 -28.45 -3.42
CA ALA A 413 -40.33 -29.62 -2.99
C ALA A 413 -41.75 -29.71 -3.61
N GLY A 414 -42.22 -28.69 -4.31
CA GLY A 414 -43.58 -28.63 -4.85
C GLY A 414 -44.67 -28.62 -3.77
N THR A 415 -44.36 -28.14 -2.58
CA THR A 415 -45.31 -28.03 -1.45
C THR A 415 -45.79 -26.62 -1.22
N GLU A 416 -45.02 -25.63 -1.67
CA GLU A 416 -45.31 -24.21 -1.53
C GLU A 416 -45.03 -23.51 -2.86
N SER A 417 -45.58 -22.32 -3.01
CA SER A 417 -45.26 -21.44 -4.13
C SER A 417 -45.30 -19.99 -3.72
N HIS A 418 -44.79 -19.12 -4.58
CA HIS A 418 -44.91 -17.69 -4.41
C HIS A 418 -45.27 -17.04 -5.74
N ARG A 419 -45.89 -15.88 -5.61
CA ARG A 419 -46.22 -15.00 -6.72
C ARG A 419 -46.08 -13.56 -6.26
N LEU A 420 -45.57 -12.71 -7.14
CA LEU A 420 -45.57 -11.27 -6.93
C LEU A 420 -46.82 -10.67 -7.58
N THR A 421 -47.41 -9.68 -6.91
CA THR A 421 -48.31 -8.70 -7.53
C THR A 421 -47.55 -7.40 -7.61
N LEU A 422 -47.29 -6.93 -8.83
CA LEU A 422 -46.38 -5.81 -9.08
C LEU A 422 -47.17 -4.56 -9.47
N ASP A 423 -47.08 -3.52 -8.65
CA ASP A 423 -47.66 -2.21 -8.92
C ASP A 423 -46.66 -1.14 -8.43
N HIS A 424 -47.14 0.01 -7.97
CA HIS A 424 -46.32 0.97 -7.22
C HIS A 424 -45.71 0.39 -5.92
N SER A 425 -46.30 -0.68 -5.40
CA SER A 425 -45.69 -1.53 -4.38
C SER A 425 -45.63 -2.97 -4.88
N ALA A 426 -44.66 -3.75 -4.40
CA ALA A 426 -44.63 -5.18 -4.64
C ALA A 426 -45.31 -5.92 -3.49
N THR A 427 -46.37 -6.66 -3.78
CA THR A 427 -46.97 -7.60 -2.83
C THR A 427 -46.45 -9.00 -3.11
N ILE A 428 -45.74 -9.56 -2.14
CA ILE A 428 -45.27 -10.94 -2.15
C ILE A 428 -46.37 -11.80 -1.52
N THR A 429 -46.98 -12.69 -2.30
CA THR A 429 -47.93 -13.69 -1.79
C THR A 429 -47.25 -15.05 -1.79
N THR A 430 -47.24 -15.71 -0.63
CA THR A 430 -46.83 -17.11 -0.51
C THR A 430 -48.06 -18.00 -0.38
N TYR A 431 -47.95 -19.23 -0.86
CA TYR A 431 -49.04 -20.20 -0.91
C TYR A 431 -48.60 -21.54 -0.35
N SER A 432 -49.51 -22.24 0.32
CA SER A 432 -49.28 -23.56 0.89
C SER A 432 -49.51 -24.72 -0.10
N ASP A 433 -49.46 -24.41 -1.40
CA ASP A 433 -49.56 -25.34 -2.52
C ASP A 433 -48.64 -24.88 -3.67
N ALA A 434 -48.30 -25.75 -4.61
CA ALA A 434 -47.41 -25.43 -5.75
C ALA A 434 -48.05 -24.59 -6.88
N THR A 435 -49.37 -24.39 -6.85
CA THR A 435 -50.14 -23.80 -7.96
C THR A 435 -50.67 -22.40 -7.68
N CYS A 436 -50.21 -21.77 -6.60
CA CYS A 436 -50.63 -20.44 -6.15
C CYS A 436 -52.15 -20.32 -5.94
N THR A 437 -52.79 -21.30 -5.28
CA THR A 437 -54.26 -21.32 -5.08
C THR A 437 -54.69 -21.04 -3.65
N THR A 438 -53.91 -21.48 -2.66
CA THR A 438 -54.20 -21.43 -1.23
C THR A 438 -53.23 -20.49 -0.55
N VAL A 439 -53.65 -19.23 -0.38
CA VAL A 439 -52.81 -18.17 0.20
C VAL A 439 -52.40 -18.52 1.63
N ALA A 440 -51.10 -18.47 1.90
CA ALA A 440 -50.52 -18.65 3.22
C ALA A 440 -50.23 -17.30 3.89
N THR A 441 -49.42 -16.45 3.26
CA THR A 441 -49.10 -15.10 3.76
C THR A 441 -49.04 -14.07 2.63
N THR A 442 -49.12 -12.80 3.00
CA THR A 442 -49.02 -11.68 2.07
C THR A 442 -48.23 -10.55 2.73
N THR A 443 -47.15 -10.13 2.08
CA THR A 443 -46.25 -9.07 2.56
C THR A 443 -46.16 -7.99 1.48
N THR A 444 -46.32 -6.73 1.86
CA THR A 444 -46.22 -5.60 0.91
C THR A 444 -44.92 -4.85 1.13
N ILE A 445 -44.08 -4.79 0.11
CA ILE A 445 -42.84 -4.01 0.08
C ILE A 445 -43.16 -2.62 -0.47
N ARG A 446 -43.00 -1.62 0.38
CA ARG A 446 -43.19 -0.20 0.02
C ARG A 446 -41.90 0.37 -0.55
N GLN A 447 -42.02 1.39 -1.40
CA GLN A 447 -40.86 2.09 -1.98
C GLN A 447 -39.90 2.66 -0.92
N ALA A 448 -40.41 3.05 0.25
CA ALA A 448 -39.57 3.49 1.37
C ALA A 448 -38.55 2.43 1.82
N ALA A 449 -38.88 1.13 1.75
CA ALA A 449 -37.95 0.06 2.08
C ALA A 449 -36.87 -0.13 1.00
N MET A 450 -37.14 0.29 -0.24
CA MET A 450 -36.19 0.27 -1.36
C MET A 450 -35.09 1.31 -1.17
N GLY A 451 -35.49 2.55 -0.85
CA GLY A 451 -34.59 3.71 -0.80
C GLY A 451 -33.63 3.76 0.38
N VAL A 452 -33.69 2.81 1.32
CA VAL A 452 -32.92 2.84 2.58
C VAL A 452 -31.84 1.75 2.68
N SER A 453 -31.86 0.74 1.79
CA SER A 453 -30.89 -0.36 1.82
C SER A 453 -29.45 0.17 1.69
N ARG A 454 -29.16 1.03 0.72
CA ARG A 454 -27.78 1.51 0.45
C ARG A 454 -27.17 2.29 1.61
N VAL A 455 -27.98 2.94 2.42
CA VAL A 455 -27.57 3.84 3.52
C VAL A 455 -27.65 3.20 4.90
N GLY A 456 -28.06 1.93 4.99
CA GLY A 456 -28.08 1.19 6.26
C GLY A 456 -29.22 1.59 7.18
N PHE A 457 -30.38 1.88 6.62
CA PHE A 457 -31.63 1.98 7.37
C PHE A 457 -32.62 0.95 6.84
N CYS A 458 -33.69 0.69 7.57
CA CYS A 458 -34.71 -0.30 7.24
C CYS A 458 -36.07 0.17 7.76
N VAL A 459 -37.14 -0.38 7.18
CA VAL A 459 -38.53 -0.13 7.57
C VAL A 459 -39.07 -1.44 8.10
N ASP A 460 -39.55 -1.45 9.34
CA ASP A 460 -40.05 -2.66 10.00
C ASP A 460 -39.07 -3.84 9.91
N GLU A 461 -37.77 -3.57 10.14
CA GLU A 461 -36.67 -4.54 10.05
C GLU A 461 -36.41 -5.08 8.65
N VAL A 462 -37.02 -4.48 7.62
CA VAL A 462 -36.88 -4.88 6.22
C VAL A 462 -36.21 -3.80 5.39
N THR A 463 -35.28 -4.21 4.55
CA THR A 463 -34.81 -3.44 3.40
C THR A 463 -35.15 -4.19 2.12
N ALA A 464 -35.26 -3.45 1.04
CA ALA A 464 -35.40 -4.03 -0.27
C ALA A 464 -34.54 -3.29 -1.29
N PHE A 465 -34.30 -3.89 -2.44
CA PHE A 465 -33.55 -3.28 -3.53
C PHE A 465 -33.89 -3.95 -4.87
N PHE A 466 -33.69 -3.21 -5.96
CA PHE A 466 -33.70 -3.79 -7.31
C PHE A 466 -32.29 -4.28 -7.65
N GLY A 467 -32.20 -5.50 -8.18
CA GLY A 467 -30.98 -6.01 -8.78
C GLY A 467 -31.20 -6.48 -10.21
N GLY A 468 -30.10 -6.67 -10.94
CA GLY A 468 -30.13 -6.88 -12.38
C GLY A 468 -30.50 -5.60 -13.13
N THR A 469 -31.21 -5.73 -14.25
CA THR A 469 -31.74 -4.58 -15.01
C THR A 469 -32.94 -3.98 -14.27
N PRO A 470 -32.96 -2.70 -13.87
CA PRO A 470 -34.13 -2.10 -13.21
C PRO A 470 -35.38 -2.13 -14.12
N PRO A 471 -36.59 -2.22 -13.54
CA PRO A 471 -37.81 -2.10 -14.33
C PRO A 471 -37.92 -0.69 -14.94
N ASN A 472 -38.44 -0.62 -16.18
CA ASN A 472 -38.76 0.65 -16.82
C ASN A 472 -39.71 1.48 -15.95
N LEU A 473 -39.55 2.80 -16.00
CA LEU A 473 -40.47 3.76 -15.40
C LEU A 473 -41.82 3.71 -16.13
N THR A 474 -42.90 3.73 -15.38
CA THR A 474 -44.23 4.02 -15.92
C THR A 474 -44.31 5.51 -16.17
N THR A 475 -44.73 5.91 -17.37
CA THR A 475 -44.91 7.33 -17.72
C THR A 475 -46.36 7.63 -18.09
N ILE A 476 -46.83 8.81 -17.71
CA ILE A 476 -48.14 9.37 -18.06
C ILE A 476 -47.89 10.76 -18.67
N ALA A 477 -48.22 10.89 -19.96
CA ALA A 477 -48.20 12.17 -20.67
C ALA A 477 -49.60 12.78 -20.68
N ILE A 478 -49.74 14.03 -20.22
CA ILE A 478 -51.02 14.73 -20.05
C ILE A 478 -51.16 15.80 -21.14
N TYR A 479 -52.31 15.83 -21.80
CA TYR A 479 -52.65 16.68 -22.95
C TYR A 479 -53.95 17.46 -22.70
N ASP A 480 -54.09 18.60 -23.37
CA ASP A 480 -55.32 19.40 -23.38
C ASP A 480 -56.26 19.00 -24.53
N ASP A 481 -55.81 18.13 -25.43
CA ASP A 481 -56.55 17.71 -26.61
C ASP A 481 -56.95 16.23 -26.57
N ASN A 482 -58.15 15.94 -27.07
CA ASN A 482 -58.73 14.60 -27.04
C ASN A 482 -58.14 13.61 -28.06
N THR A 483 -57.15 14.04 -28.83
CA THR A 483 -56.42 13.20 -29.78
C THR A 483 -55.01 12.88 -29.28
N CYS A 484 -54.57 13.51 -28.20
CA CYS A 484 -53.20 13.46 -27.67
C CYS A 484 -52.17 13.65 -28.77
N SER A 485 -52.43 14.62 -29.66
CA SER A 485 -51.59 14.91 -30.83
C SER A 485 -50.85 16.24 -30.73
N SER A 486 -51.25 17.11 -29.80
CA SER A 486 -50.47 18.29 -29.42
C SER A 486 -49.28 17.90 -28.54
N SER A 487 -48.43 18.85 -28.16
CA SER A 487 -47.42 18.60 -27.12
C SER A 487 -48.10 18.47 -25.76
N PRO A 488 -47.68 17.53 -24.89
CA PRO A 488 -48.25 17.43 -23.55
C PRO A 488 -47.94 18.68 -22.72
N THR A 489 -48.70 18.90 -21.66
CA THR A 489 -48.48 20.00 -20.68
C THR A 489 -47.64 19.53 -19.50
N GLN A 490 -47.72 18.24 -19.17
CA GLN A 490 -47.00 17.61 -18.06
C GLN A 490 -46.67 16.15 -18.38
N LEU A 491 -45.51 15.69 -17.95
CA LEU A 491 -45.16 14.26 -17.90
C LEU A 491 -44.97 13.85 -16.44
N LYS A 492 -45.49 12.68 -16.09
CA LYS A 492 -45.29 12.06 -14.77
C LYS A 492 -44.66 10.70 -14.94
N PHE A 493 -43.64 10.40 -14.15
CA PHE A 493 -42.99 9.11 -14.10
C PHE A 493 -43.04 8.56 -12.69
N SER A 494 -43.24 7.26 -12.57
CA SER A 494 -43.16 6.53 -11.32
C SER A 494 -42.23 5.34 -11.49
N GLN A 495 -41.33 5.16 -10.51
CA GLN A 495 -40.54 3.94 -10.39
C GLN A 495 -41.39 2.85 -9.75
N ASP A 496 -42.19 2.19 -10.58
CA ASP A 496 -43.00 1.05 -10.17
C ASP A 496 -42.20 -0.26 -10.27
N PHE A 497 -42.72 -1.32 -9.67
CA PHE A 497 -42.10 -2.65 -9.73
C PHE A 497 -42.33 -3.37 -11.07
N THR A 498 -43.21 -2.82 -11.91
CA THR A 498 -43.39 -3.23 -13.30
C THR A 498 -44.04 -2.07 -14.06
N CYS A 499 -43.70 -1.91 -15.34
CA CYS A 499 -44.43 -0.99 -16.20
C CYS A 499 -45.51 -1.73 -16.98
N ARG A 500 -46.78 -1.32 -16.82
CA ARG A 500 -47.96 -1.97 -17.42
C ARG A 500 -48.58 -1.20 -18.59
N ALA A 501 -47.89 -0.23 -19.16
CA ALA A 501 -48.49 0.55 -20.24
C ALA A 501 -48.75 -0.33 -21.48
N PRO A 502 -49.97 -0.34 -22.03
CA PRO A 502 -50.29 -1.13 -23.22
C PRO A 502 -49.51 -0.62 -24.43
N GLU A 503 -49.10 -1.54 -25.30
CA GLU A 503 -48.44 -1.22 -26.57
C GLU A 503 -49.43 -0.43 -27.45
N ASN A 504 -49.13 0.86 -27.69
CA ASN A 504 -50.06 1.86 -28.27
C ASN A 504 -51.25 2.21 -27.36
N ALA A 505 -50.98 2.64 -26.12
CA ALA A 505 -52.01 3.14 -25.23
C ALA A 505 -52.87 4.22 -25.92
N PRO A 506 -54.21 4.06 -25.97
CA PRO A 506 -55.07 5.05 -26.59
C PRO A 506 -55.11 6.32 -25.75
N CYS A 507 -55.35 7.46 -26.40
CA CYS A 507 -55.65 8.72 -25.72
C CYS A 507 -56.95 8.57 -24.91
N GLN A 508 -56.87 8.68 -23.58
CA GLN A 508 -58.00 8.50 -22.67
C GLN A 508 -58.28 9.80 -21.91
N SER A 509 -59.54 10.04 -21.55
CA SER A 509 -59.91 11.18 -20.69
C SER A 509 -59.28 11.01 -19.31
N GLU A 510 -58.56 12.02 -18.83
CA GLU A 510 -58.02 12.13 -17.48
C GLU A 510 -58.65 13.36 -16.81
N GLY A 511 -59.58 13.14 -15.88
CA GLY A 511 -60.45 14.22 -15.40
C GLY A 511 -61.52 14.61 -16.43
N ASN A 512 -62.07 15.83 -16.35
CA ASN A 512 -63.11 16.28 -17.28
C ASN A 512 -62.57 17.03 -18.49
N SER A 513 -61.40 17.67 -18.38
CA SER A 513 -60.87 18.55 -19.44
C SER A 513 -59.53 18.11 -20.04
N HIS A 514 -58.85 17.10 -19.48
CA HIS A 514 -57.56 16.62 -19.95
C HIS A 514 -57.63 15.19 -20.48
N PHE A 515 -56.59 14.81 -21.22
CA PHE A 515 -56.42 13.49 -21.79
C PHE A 515 -55.01 12.99 -21.54
N SER A 516 -54.81 11.67 -21.46
CA SER A 516 -53.47 11.11 -21.27
C SER A 516 -53.20 9.83 -22.01
N VAL A 517 -51.89 9.59 -22.17
CA VAL A 517 -51.30 8.40 -22.75
C VAL A 517 -50.30 7.85 -21.75
N SER A 518 -50.40 6.56 -21.45
CA SER A 518 -49.42 5.86 -20.63
C SER A 518 -48.39 5.14 -21.51
N SER A 519 -47.13 5.11 -21.08
CA SER A 519 -46.05 4.37 -21.76
C SER A 519 -45.02 3.83 -20.74
N CYS A 520 -43.97 3.18 -21.23
CA CYS A 520 -42.85 2.67 -20.46
C CYS A 520 -41.53 3.22 -21.01
N THR A 521 -40.64 3.71 -20.15
CA THR A 521 -39.31 4.14 -20.57
C THR A 521 -38.25 3.78 -19.53
N SER A 522 -37.03 3.45 -19.97
CA SER A 522 -35.87 3.33 -19.09
C SER A 522 -35.18 4.68 -18.80
N ASN A 523 -35.47 5.71 -19.60
CA ASN A 523 -34.89 7.04 -19.48
C ASN A 523 -35.98 8.11 -19.64
N PHE A 524 -36.27 8.83 -18.55
CA PHE A 524 -37.30 9.86 -18.56
C PHE A 524 -36.89 11.11 -19.33
N LEU A 525 -35.59 11.39 -19.50
CA LEU A 525 -35.10 12.55 -20.25
C LEU A 525 -35.25 12.35 -21.76
N ASP A 526 -34.81 11.20 -22.28
CA ASP A 526 -34.97 10.88 -23.70
C ASP A 526 -36.45 10.87 -24.09
N TYR A 527 -37.31 10.35 -23.20
CA TYR A 527 -38.75 10.38 -23.38
C TYR A 527 -39.32 11.81 -23.36
N ALA A 528 -38.85 12.67 -22.45
CA ALA A 528 -39.28 14.06 -22.39
C ALA A 528 -38.93 14.83 -23.68
N ASP A 529 -37.72 14.65 -24.20
CA ASP A 529 -37.27 15.26 -25.44
C ASP A 529 -38.08 14.76 -26.65
N GLU A 530 -38.49 13.49 -26.67
CA GLU A 530 -39.38 12.95 -27.71
C GLU A 530 -40.79 13.58 -27.65
N GLN A 531 -41.35 13.75 -26.44
CA GLN A 531 -42.73 14.23 -26.28
C GLN A 531 -42.88 15.76 -26.42
N PHE A 532 -41.99 16.53 -25.80
CA PHE A 532 -42.03 18.00 -25.86
C PHE A 532 -41.33 18.55 -27.11
N GLY A 533 -40.38 17.80 -27.66
CA GLY A 533 -39.42 18.27 -28.65
C GLY A 533 -38.20 18.93 -28.01
N SER A 534 -37.08 18.97 -28.75
CA SER A 534 -35.77 19.45 -28.26
C SER A 534 -35.71 20.94 -27.91
N ASP A 535 -36.69 21.72 -28.38
CA ASP A 535 -36.70 23.19 -28.32
C ASP A 535 -37.83 23.76 -27.44
N THR A 536 -38.60 22.89 -26.78
CA THR A 536 -39.70 23.29 -25.88
C THR A 536 -39.20 23.24 -24.44
N PRO A 537 -38.97 24.38 -23.77
CA PRO A 537 -38.39 24.40 -22.43
C PRO A 537 -39.26 23.65 -21.42
N TYR A 538 -38.64 22.82 -20.58
CA TYR A 538 -39.32 22.11 -19.49
C TYR A 538 -38.47 22.04 -18.23
N ILE A 539 -39.12 21.93 -17.06
CA ILE A 539 -38.46 21.76 -15.76
C ILE A 539 -38.74 20.34 -15.23
N VAL A 540 -37.68 19.62 -14.90
CA VAL A 540 -37.70 18.29 -14.29
C VAL A 540 -37.63 18.43 -12.78
N VAL A 541 -38.50 17.72 -12.08
CA VAL A 541 -38.51 17.57 -10.63
C VAL A 541 -38.44 16.09 -10.30
N GLU A 542 -37.32 15.66 -9.73
CA GLU A 542 -37.12 14.28 -9.25
C GLU A 542 -37.39 14.24 -7.74
N ASP A 543 -38.24 13.33 -7.31
CA ASP A 543 -38.55 13.05 -5.92
C ASP A 543 -37.93 11.70 -5.52
N PHE A 544 -37.26 11.69 -4.37
CA PHE A 544 -36.55 10.54 -3.84
C PHE A 544 -37.09 10.16 -2.46
N PRO A 545 -37.17 8.85 -2.14
CA PRO A 545 -37.67 8.36 -0.86
C PRO A 545 -36.66 8.58 0.28
N ASN A 546 -35.46 9.07 -0.02
CA ASN A 546 -34.38 9.32 0.94
C ASN A 546 -33.67 10.66 0.65
N PRO A 547 -33.04 11.30 1.66
CA PRO A 547 -32.41 12.62 1.51
C PRO A 547 -31.06 12.59 0.77
N TRP A 548 -30.62 11.44 0.24
CA TRP A 548 -29.35 11.28 -0.48
C TRP A 548 -29.53 11.10 -2.01
N CYS A 549 -30.78 11.02 -2.48
CA CYS A 549 -31.14 10.93 -3.89
C CYS A 549 -30.50 9.75 -4.64
N ASN A 550 -30.50 8.57 -4.00
CA ASN A 550 -29.92 7.35 -4.57
C ASN A 550 -30.84 6.61 -5.53
N ASP A 551 -32.15 6.60 -5.27
CA ASP A 551 -33.14 5.82 -6.01
C ASP A 551 -34.36 6.70 -6.28
N VAL A 552 -34.62 7.03 -7.54
CA VAL A 552 -35.75 7.90 -7.91
C VAL A 552 -37.08 7.20 -7.63
N GLU A 553 -38.05 7.92 -7.08
CA GLU A 553 -39.39 7.40 -6.81
C GLU A 553 -40.41 7.99 -7.79
N PHE A 554 -40.42 9.30 -7.93
CA PHE A 554 -41.25 10.00 -8.91
C PHE A 554 -40.44 11.02 -9.70
N VAL A 555 -40.82 11.25 -10.94
CA VAL A 555 -40.37 12.41 -11.72
C VAL A 555 -41.59 13.14 -12.24
N THR A 556 -41.64 14.45 -12.05
CA THR A 556 -42.64 15.30 -12.71
C THR A 556 -41.92 16.29 -13.60
N ILE A 557 -42.31 16.36 -14.86
CA ILE A 557 -41.78 17.31 -15.83
C ILE A 557 -42.88 18.28 -16.23
N TYR A 558 -42.65 19.57 -16.02
CA TYR A 558 -43.58 20.65 -16.33
C TYR A 558 -43.13 21.37 -17.59
N THR A 559 -44.03 21.57 -18.55
CA THR A 559 -43.78 22.52 -19.65
C THR A 559 -43.55 23.92 -19.07
N ALA A 560 -42.50 24.60 -19.52
CA ALA A 560 -42.06 25.89 -18.99
C ALA A 560 -42.31 27.04 -19.98
N ASP A 561 -43.49 27.03 -20.61
CA ASP A 561 -43.93 28.01 -21.60
C ASP A 561 -44.45 29.33 -21.00
N GLY A 562 -44.56 29.41 -19.67
CA GLY A 562 -45.13 30.55 -18.94
C GLY A 562 -46.64 30.70 -19.03
N SER A 563 -47.33 29.78 -19.69
CA SER A 563 -48.79 29.71 -19.73
C SER A 563 -49.35 29.18 -18.40
N CYS A 564 -50.66 29.36 -18.20
CA CYS A 564 -51.36 28.68 -17.13
C CYS A 564 -51.88 27.34 -17.65
N HIS A 565 -51.56 26.24 -16.96
CA HIS A 565 -52.04 24.90 -17.28
C HIS A 565 -52.86 24.37 -16.10
N SER A 566 -54.11 23.97 -16.33
CA SER A 566 -54.89 23.27 -15.31
C SER A 566 -54.32 21.88 -15.07
N ASN A 567 -54.43 21.40 -13.84
CA ASN A 567 -54.12 20.01 -13.51
C ASN A 567 -55.32 19.11 -13.88
N ALA A 568 -55.07 17.81 -13.99
CA ALA A 568 -56.10 16.79 -14.25
C ALA A 568 -57.26 16.75 -13.23
N ASP A 569 -57.13 17.42 -12.08
CA ASP A 569 -58.21 17.54 -11.09
C ASP A 569 -59.23 18.65 -11.43
N ASP A 570 -59.01 19.41 -12.51
CA ASP A 570 -59.79 20.59 -12.94
C ASP A 570 -59.96 21.67 -11.85
N ALA A 571 -59.24 21.56 -10.73
CA ALA A 571 -59.40 22.40 -9.55
C ALA A 571 -58.14 23.20 -9.24
N THR A 572 -56.97 22.64 -9.53
CA THR A 572 -55.68 23.27 -9.35
C THR A 572 -55.02 23.57 -10.69
N SER A 573 -54.01 24.42 -10.71
CA SER A 573 -53.24 24.73 -11.91
C SER A 573 -51.78 24.99 -11.58
N PHE A 574 -50.94 25.03 -12.61
CA PHE A 574 -49.54 25.40 -12.48
C PHE A 574 -49.11 26.38 -13.57
N ARG A 575 -48.03 27.09 -13.28
CA ARG A 575 -47.25 27.87 -14.25
C ARG A 575 -45.78 27.63 -13.98
N ALA A 576 -45.06 27.16 -14.98
CA ALA A 576 -43.61 27.05 -14.96
C ALA A 576 -42.99 28.02 -15.97
N THR A 577 -41.88 28.64 -15.59
CA THR A 577 -41.12 29.54 -16.47
C THR A 577 -39.65 29.33 -16.27
N ILE A 578 -38.89 29.30 -17.37
CA ILE A 578 -37.44 29.37 -17.37
C ILE A 578 -37.03 30.73 -17.95
N ASN A 579 -36.24 31.49 -17.21
CA ASN A 579 -35.59 32.68 -17.72
C ASN A 579 -34.20 32.29 -18.24
N THR A 580 -34.10 32.10 -19.56
CA THR A 580 -32.83 31.68 -20.19
C THR A 580 -31.73 32.74 -20.12
N ALA A 581 -32.07 34.01 -19.80
CA ALA A 581 -31.09 35.09 -19.72
C ALA A 581 -30.27 35.08 -18.42
N ASP A 582 -30.88 34.71 -17.30
CA ASP A 582 -30.21 34.58 -15.99
C ASP A 582 -30.11 33.13 -15.49
N GLY A 583 -30.69 32.19 -16.23
CA GLY A 583 -30.70 30.77 -15.93
C GLY A 583 -31.56 30.40 -14.73
N THR A 584 -32.49 31.26 -14.30
CA THR A 584 -33.40 30.97 -13.20
C THR A 584 -34.68 30.31 -13.69
N ALA A 585 -35.35 29.56 -12.81
CA ALA A 585 -36.65 28.98 -13.11
C ALA A 585 -37.61 29.11 -11.94
N THR A 586 -38.91 29.16 -12.23
CA THR A 586 -39.95 29.15 -11.20
C THR A 586 -41.02 28.14 -11.54
N ILE A 587 -41.47 27.41 -10.52
CA ILE A 587 -42.67 26.56 -10.57
C ILE A 587 -43.67 27.12 -9.58
N MET A 588 -44.82 27.58 -10.07
CA MET A 588 -45.90 28.11 -9.24
C MET A 588 -47.12 27.20 -9.35
N THR A 589 -47.68 26.78 -8.23
CA THR A 589 -48.94 26.04 -8.16
C THR A 589 -50.05 26.93 -7.59
N TYR A 590 -51.27 26.69 -8.04
CA TYR A 590 -52.45 27.48 -7.73
C TYR A 590 -53.59 26.59 -7.26
N SER A 591 -54.41 27.13 -6.37
CA SER A 591 -55.59 26.47 -5.79
C SER A 591 -56.87 26.59 -6.64
N ASP A 592 -56.75 27.21 -7.81
CA ASP A 592 -57.79 27.35 -8.83
C ASP A 592 -57.25 26.95 -10.20
N ALA A 593 -58.14 26.67 -11.16
CA ALA A 593 -57.75 26.28 -12.53
C ALA A 593 -57.25 27.45 -13.42
N SER A 594 -57.37 28.70 -12.98
CA SER A 594 -57.07 29.90 -13.79
C SER A 594 -55.77 30.62 -13.42
N CYS A 595 -54.95 29.98 -12.58
CA CYS A 595 -53.73 30.56 -12.01
C CYS A 595 -53.93 31.92 -11.32
N SER A 596 -55.05 32.10 -10.61
CA SER A 596 -55.39 33.37 -9.94
C SER A 596 -55.05 33.37 -8.44
N LEU A 597 -55.07 32.20 -7.79
CA LEU A 597 -54.94 31.99 -6.35
C LEU A 597 -53.70 31.14 -6.05
N ALA A 598 -52.56 31.81 -6.02
CA ALA A 598 -51.25 31.26 -5.69
C ALA A 598 -51.26 30.44 -4.39
N MET A 599 -50.76 29.20 -4.45
CA MET A 599 -50.66 28.30 -3.29
C MET A 599 -49.22 28.17 -2.82
N THR A 600 -48.34 27.62 -3.66
CA THR A 600 -46.91 27.45 -3.37
C THR A 600 -46.06 27.81 -4.57
N GLY A 601 -44.91 28.44 -4.32
CA GLY A 601 -43.94 28.83 -5.34
C GLY A 601 -42.56 28.28 -5.02
N THR A 602 -41.93 27.66 -6.01
CA THR A 602 -40.53 27.22 -5.96
C THR A 602 -39.73 28.11 -6.90
N SER A 603 -38.75 28.85 -6.36
CA SER A 603 -37.78 29.61 -7.14
C SER A 603 -36.46 28.86 -7.14
N LEU A 604 -35.92 28.62 -8.33
CA LEU A 604 -34.70 27.86 -8.57
C LEU A 604 -33.67 28.81 -9.20
N ASP A 605 -32.50 28.89 -8.58
CA ASP A 605 -31.37 29.62 -9.15
C ASP A 605 -30.64 28.79 -10.21
N SER A 606 -29.80 29.46 -11.02
CA SER A 606 -29.02 28.80 -12.07
C SER A 606 -28.09 27.72 -11.53
N GLN A 607 -27.64 27.86 -10.30
CA GLN A 607 -26.77 26.89 -9.65
C GLN A 607 -27.52 25.59 -9.34
N THR A 608 -28.69 25.68 -8.70
CA THR A 608 -29.52 24.52 -8.36
C THR A 608 -29.89 23.73 -9.61
N LEU A 609 -30.20 24.42 -10.71
CA LEU A 609 -30.58 23.78 -11.97
C LEU A 609 -29.40 23.14 -12.71
N SER A 610 -28.21 23.77 -12.66
CA SER A 610 -27.03 23.27 -13.36
C SER A 610 -26.26 22.20 -12.57
N THR A 611 -26.25 22.26 -11.23
CA THR A 611 -25.58 21.26 -10.39
C THR A 611 -26.48 20.13 -9.93
N SER A 612 -27.80 20.28 -10.04
CA SER A 612 -28.81 19.30 -9.61
C SER A 612 -28.49 18.67 -8.24
N PRO A 613 -28.24 19.49 -7.19
CA PRO A 613 -27.87 18.97 -5.89
C PRO A 613 -29.06 18.22 -5.27
N CYS A 614 -28.77 17.20 -4.46
CA CYS A 614 -29.82 16.55 -3.68
C CYS A 614 -30.26 17.47 -2.53
N LEU A 615 -31.50 17.96 -2.60
CA LEU A 615 -32.07 18.86 -1.61
C LEU A 615 -32.98 18.08 -0.64
N PRO A 616 -32.71 18.10 0.67
CA PRO A 616 -33.57 17.43 1.65
C PRO A 616 -34.94 18.13 1.74
N ARG A 617 -35.98 17.34 1.93
CA ARG A 617 -37.38 17.76 2.04
C ARG A 617 -38.05 17.02 3.20
N SER A 618 -38.99 17.70 3.87
CA SER A 618 -39.86 17.06 4.85
C SER A 618 -40.90 16.16 4.17
N CYS A 619 -40.98 14.92 4.61
CA CYS A 619 -41.97 13.94 4.20
C CYS A 619 -42.34 13.07 5.41
N GLU A 620 -43.28 12.13 5.24
CA GLU A 620 -43.76 11.26 6.32
C GLU A 620 -42.66 10.34 6.91
N PHE A 621 -41.53 10.22 6.21
CA PHE A 621 -40.37 9.45 6.64
C PHE A 621 -39.49 10.22 7.63
N TRP A 622 -39.12 9.58 8.76
CA TRP A 622 -38.40 10.21 9.88
C TRP A 622 -37.04 10.81 9.50
N TYR A 623 -36.37 10.29 8.46
CA TYR A 623 -35.08 10.79 7.98
C TYR A 623 -35.19 11.85 6.88
N GLY A 624 -36.42 12.19 6.45
CA GLY A 624 -36.67 13.08 5.32
C GLY A 624 -36.58 12.39 3.96
N CYS A 625 -36.91 13.14 2.93
CA CYS A 625 -36.88 12.73 1.51
C CYS A 625 -35.96 13.68 0.74
N GLY A 626 -35.61 13.32 -0.50
CA GLY A 626 -34.74 14.12 -1.35
C GLY A 626 -35.48 14.69 -2.55
N LYS A 627 -34.99 15.80 -3.10
CA LYS A 627 -35.41 16.35 -4.39
C LYS A 627 -34.21 16.75 -5.24
N ARG A 628 -34.34 16.60 -6.56
CA ARG A 628 -33.45 17.21 -7.54
C ARG A 628 -34.25 17.97 -8.59
N TYR A 629 -33.57 18.93 -9.22
CA TYR A 629 -34.15 19.80 -10.23
C TYR A 629 -33.20 19.88 -11.41
N ALA A 630 -33.75 19.77 -12.62
CA ALA A 630 -33.03 19.95 -13.87
C ALA A 630 -33.94 20.64 -14.89
N VAL A 631 -33.38 21.09 -16.01
CA VAL A 631 -34.13 21.72 -17.10
C VAL A 631 -33.70 21.17 -18.44
N GLY A 632 -34.64 21.01 -19.36
CA GLY A 632 -34.38 20.55 -20.72
C GLY A 632 -35.20 21.30 -21.77
N GLY A 633 -35.14 20.82 -23.01
CA GLY A 633 -35.80 21.49 -24.14
C GLY A 633 -35.17 22.83 -24.54
N LEU A 634 -33.86 23.00 -24.29
CA LEU A 634 -33.09 24.19 -24.63
C LEU A 634 -32.07 23.93 -25.76
N GLY A 635 -32.33 22.94 -26.63
CA GLY A 635 -31.44 22.57 -27.73
C GLY A 635 -30.36 21.52 -27.39
N GLY A 636 -30.46 20.88 -26.22
CA GLY A 636 -29.59 19.79 -25.76
C GLY A 636 -30.11 19.15 -24.47
N PRO A 637 -29.58 17.99 -24.04
CA PRO A 637 -30.08 17.31 -22.86
C PRO A 637 -29.70 18.06 -21.58
N PRO A 638 -30.49 17.93 -20.49
CA PRO A 638 -30.17 18.54 -19.20
C PRO A 638 -28.78 18.15 -18.69
N SER A 639 -28.06 19.09 -18.06
CA SER A 639 -26.71 18.81 -17.56
C SER A 639 -26.70 17.87 -16.35
N MET A 640 -27.72 17.94 -15.47
CA MET A 640 -27.85 17.12 -14.26
C MET A 640 -26.56 17.03 -13.42
N GLY A 641 -25.86 18.14 -13.24
CA GLY A 641 -24.60 18.18 -12.50
C GLY A 641 -23.34 18.00 -13.34
N LYS A 642 -23.44 17.47 -14.56
CA LYS A 642 -22.32 17.41 -15.50
C LYS A 642 -21.89 18.82 -15.91
N LYS A 643 -20.59 18.97 -16.17
CA LYS A 643 -20.03 20.21 -16.70
C LYS A 643 -19.82 20.08 -18.20
N THR A 644 -20.16 21.15 -18.91
CA THR A 644 -19.72 21.33 -20.30
C THR A 644 -18.22 21.58 -20.26
N VAL A 645 -17.46 20.73 -20.94
CA VAL A 645 -16.03 20.94 -21.14
C VAL A 645 -15.80 21.48 -22.54
N VAL A 646 -15.02 22.55 -22.65
CA VAL A 646 -14.57 23.12 -23.92
C VAL A 646 -13.04 23.13 -23.93
N ILE A 647 -12.47 22.47 -24.92
CA ILE A 647 -11.03 22.35 -25.14
C ILE A 647 -10.66 23.14 -26.38
N GLU A 648 -9.67 24.02 -26.28
CA GLU A 648 -9.22 24.84 -27.40
C GLU A 648 -7.82 24.41 -27.87
N TYR A 649 -7.67 24.16 -29.17
CA TYR A 649 -6.44 23.72 -29.83
C TYR A 649 -5.96 24.71 -30.89
N ALA A 650 -4.65 24.76 -31.10
CA ALA A 650 -4.05 25.63 -32.09
C ALA A 650 -4.23 25.14 -33.55
N ASN A 651 -4.54 23.85 -33.75
CA ASN A 651 -4.53 23.20 -35.05
C ASN A 651 -5.80 22.36 -35.31
N SER A 652 -6.02 22.04 -36.59
CA SER A 652 -7.20 21.29 -37.04
C SER A 652 -7.21 19.82 -36.68
N SER A 653 -6.11 19.30 -36.12
CA SER A 653 -6.05 17.93 -35.64
C SER A 653 -6.61 17.79 -34.22
N CYS A 654 -6.96 18.89 -33.54
CA CYS A 654 -7.36 18.90 -32.13
C CYS A 654 -6.47 18.01 -31.25
N SER A 655 -5.18 18.04 -31.57
CA SER A 655 -4.17 17.20 -30.94
C SER A 655 -3.51 17.96 -29.80
N SER A 656 -3.25 17.26 -28.70
CA SER A 656 -2.53 17.80 -27.56
C SER A 656 -1.15 18.41 -27.94
N PRO A 657 -0.67 19.39 -27.17
CA PRO A 657 -1.32 20.00 -26.00
C PRO A 657 -2.40 21.03 -26.39
N ALA A 658 -3.50 21.04 -25.64
CA ALA A 658 -4.49 22.10 -25.68
C ALA A 658 -3.89 23.45 -25.22
N MET A 659 -4.48 24.54 -25.70
CA MET A 659 -4.20 25.90 -25.21
C MET A 659 -4.92 26.16 -23.89
N THR A 660 -6.17 25.72 -23.81
CA THR A 660 -7.07 25.90 -22.66
C THR A 660 -8.08 24.76 -22.58
N VAL A 661 -8.48 24.41 -21.36
CA VAL A 661 -9.66 23.59 -21.08
C VAL A 661 -10.55 24.36 -20.10
N SER A 662 -11.84 24.45 -20.37
CA SER A 662 -12.80 25.11 -19.48
C SER A 662 -13.95 24.17 -19.19
N PHE A 663 -14.26 23.98 -17.92
CA PHE A 663 -15.43 23.29 -17.41
C PHE A 663 -16.42 24.33 -16.89
N THR A 664 -17.64 24.33 -17.38
CA THR A 664 -18.68 25.30 -16.99
C THR A 664 -19.96 24.59 -16.60
N SER A 665 -20.59 25.07 -15.54
CA SER A 665 -21.95 24.67 -15.20
C SER A 665 -22.90 25.34 -16.18
N GLU A 666 -23.52 24.54 -17.04
CA GLU A 666 -24.56 24.98 -17.97
C GLU A 666 -25.87 24.27 -17.63
N LEU A 667 -26.99 24.79 -18.11
CA LEU A 667 -28.30 24.17 -17.91
C LEU A 667 -28.47 22.88 -18.74
N THR A 668 -27.83 22.85 -19.90
CA THR A 668 -27.80 21.71 -20.82
C THR A 668 -26.38 21.35 -21.18
N CYS A 669 -26.12 20.07 -21.46
CA CYS A 669 -24.80 19.60 -21.83
C CYS A 669 -24.90 18.47 -22.85
N ALA A 670 -24.44 18.69 -24.09
CA ALA A 670 -24.45 17.68 -25.15
C ALA A 670 -23.12 16.87 -25.21
N PRO A 671 -23.12 15.57 -24.86
CA PRO A 671 -21.91 14.74 -24.94
C PRO A 671 -21.53 14.42 -26.39
N GLN A 672 -20.24 14.18 -26.63
CA GLN A 672 -19.77 13.64 -27.91
C GLN A 672 -20.24 12.19 -28.09
N THR A 673 -20.50 11.78 -29.34
CA THR A 673 -20.84 10.37 -29.64
C THR A 673 -19.70 9.40 -29.32
N ASN A 674 -18.45 9.84 -29.54
CA ASN A 674 -17.25 9.11 -29.15
C ASN A 674 -16.23 10.10 -28.58
N HIS A 675 -16.03 10.07 -27.27
CA HIS A 675 -15.05 10.93 -26.61
C HIS A 675 -13.61 10.72 -27.13
N TYR A 676 -13.26 9.49 -27.53
CA TYR A 676 -11.92 9.15 -28.03
C TYR A 676 -11.65 9.59 -29.47
N ASP A 677 -12.69 9.98 -30.21
CA ASP A 677 -12.59 10.54 -31.56
C ASP A 677 -13.48 11.80 -31.67
N PRO A 678 -13.10 12.88 -30.97
CA PRO A 678 -13.96 14.04 -30.82
C PRO A 678 -14.03 14.88 -32.10
N VAL A 679 -15.18 15.48 -32.36
CA VAL A 679 -15.36 16.35 -33.52
C VAL A 679 -14.63 17.68 -33.30
N CYS A 680 -13.55 17.89 -34.05
CA CYS A 680 -12.76 19.11 -34.04
C CYS A 680 -13.41 20.22 -34.88
N VAL A 681 -13.96 21.25 -34.22
CA VAL A 681 -14.66 22.35 -34.90
C VAL A 681 -13.69 23.51 -35.17
N LYS A 682 -13.68 24.01 -36.42
CA LYS A 682 -12.87 25.18 -36.79
C LYS A 682 -13.54 26.49 -36.37
N GLY A 683 -12.92 27.19 -35.43
CA GLY A 683 -13.25 28.57 -35.07
C GLY A 683 -12.55 29.61 -35.96
N ALA A 684 -12.66 30.88 -35.57
CA ALA A 684 -12.07 32.00 -36.29
C ALA A 684 -10.54 32.07 -36.14
N ALA A 685 -10.00 31.63 -35.00
CA ALA A 685 -8.56 31.64 -34.71
C ALA A 685 -8.00 30.33 -34.15
N ALA A 686 -8.85 29.46 -33.62
CA ALA A 686 -8.47 28.18 -33.03
C ALA A 686 -9.48 27.10 -33.41
N TYR A 687 -9.22 25.88 -32.97
CA TYR A 687 -10.14 24.76 -33.10
C TYR A 687 -10.63 24.39 -31.71
N SER A 688 -11.87 23.92 -31.61
CA SER A 688 -12.45 23.55 -30.32
C SER A 688 -13.12 22.19 -30.36
N VAL A 689 -13.03 21.50 -29.24
CA VAL A 689 -13.82 20.31 -28.91
C VAL A 689 -14.70 20.66 -27.72
N SER A 690 -15.95 20.20 -27.75
CA SER A 690 -16.88 20.34 -26.61
C SER A 690 -17.43 18.99 -26.21
N ASP A 691 -17.51 18.70 -24.92
CA ASP A 691 -18.05 17.44 -24.40
C ASP A 691 -18.69 17.65 -23.00
N CYS A 692 -19.16 16.58 -22.37
CA CYS A 692 -19.86 16.59 -21.09
C CYS A 692 -19.31 15.54 -20.13
N THR A 693 -18.87 15.96 -18.96
CA THR A 693 -18.29 15.05 -17.96
C THR A 693 -18.61 15.51 -16.54
N ASN A 694 -18.54 14.59 -15.57
CA ASN A 694 -18.51 14.99 -14.18
C ASN A 694 -17.11 15.50 -13.85
N TYR A 695 -17.05 16.75 -13.40
CA TYR A 695 -15.82 17.36 -12.93
C TYR A 695 -15.77 17.32 -11.41
N ASN A 696 -14.69 16.76 -10.88
CA ASN A 696 -14.45 16.62 -9.47
C ASN A 696 -13.28 17.51 -9.04
N ARG A 697 -13.33 17.89 -7.77
CA ARG A 697 -12.34 18.73 -7.11
C ARG A 697 -10.92 18.22 -7.31
N GLY A 698 -10.01 19.12 -7.68
CA GLY A 698 -8.60 18.82 -7.92
C GLY A 698 -8.29 18.41 -9.36
N GLY A 699 -9.21 18.66 -10.31
CA GLY A 699 -8.96 18.40 -11.73
C GLY A 699 -9.18 16.98 -12.20
N TRP A 700 -9.90 16.17 -11.42
CA TRP A 700 -10.27 14.83 -11.84
C TRP A 700 -11.62 14.88 -12.56
N ASP A 701 -11.73 14.16 -13.66
CA ASP A 701 -12.98 14.01 -14.40
C ASP A 701 -13.16 12.55 -14.85
N ASP A 702 -14.41 12.10 -14.95
CA ASP A 702 -14.74 10.68 -15.17
C ASP A 702 -14.20 10.11 -16.49
N LEU A 703 -13.92 10.99 -17.46
CA LEU A 703 -13.47 10.63 -18.80
C LEU A 703 -11.98 10.93 -19.03
N SER A 704 -11.27 11.43 -18.01
CA SER A 704 -9.87 11.87 -18.08
C SER A 704 -9.58 12.95 -19.13
N ILE A 705 -10.60 13.72 -19.53
CA ILE A 705 -10.53 14.73 -20.60
C ILE A 705 -9.43 15.75 -20.32
N ALA A 706 -9.37 16.25 -19.08
CA ALA A 706 -8.39 17.27 -18.69
C ALA A 706 -6.95 16.75 -18.88
N ASN A 707 -6.70 15.50 -18.47
CA ASN A 707 -5.36 14.91 -18.56
C ASN A 707 -4.94 14.66 -20.02
N ASP A 708 -5.85 14.11 -20.82
CA ASP A 708 -5.60 13.75 -22.22
C ASP A 708 -5.43 14.98 -23.11
N ALA A 709 -6.17 16.06 -22.83
CA ALA A 709 -6.08 17.32 -23.56
C ALA A 709 -4.67 17.94 -23.50
N PHE A 710 -4.01 17.86 -22.34
CA PHE A 710 -2.65 18.36 -22.15
C PHE A 710 -1.57 17.31 -22.40
N ASN A 711 -1.87 16.01 -22.33
CA ASN A 711 -0.94 14.90 -22.63
C ASN A 711 0.42 15.06 -21.94
N GLY A 712 0.40 15.24 -20.62
CA GLY A 712 1.61 15.36 -19.79
C GLY A 712 2.24 16.75 -19.72
N TYR A 713 1.80 17.73 -20.53
CA TYR A 713 2.25 19.12 -20.42
C TYR A 713 1.74 19.76 -19.11
N SER A 714 2.57 20.61 -18.50
CA SER A 714 2.22 21.34 -17.29
C SER A 714 1.07 22.33 -17.53
N TYR A 715 0.08 22.32 -16.64
CA TYR A 715 -1.01 23.29 -16.65
C TYR A 715 -1.40 23.71 -15.24
N LEU A 716 -1.98 24.92 -15.13
CA LEU A 716 -2.58 25.47 -13.93
C LEU A 716 -4.10 25.31 -14.02
N GLY A 717 -4.67 24.46 -13.18
CA GLY A 717 -6.11 24.39 -12.97
C GLY A 717 -6.57 25.41 -11.93
N VAL A 718 -7.64 26.14 -12.22
CA VAL A 718 -8.28 27.09 -11.30
C VAL A 718 -9.75 26.74 -11.20
N GLU A 719 -10.23 26.41 -10.00
CA GLU A 719 -11.63 26.09 -9.73
C GLU A 719 -12.28 27.26 -9.01
N GLN A 720 -13.49 27.59 -9.42
CA GLN A 720 -14.31 28.62 -8.82
C GLN A 720 -15.53 27.99 -8.15
N TYR A 721 -15.73 28.31 -6.87
CA TYR A 721 -16.82 27.78 -6.07
C TYR A 721 -17.97 28.76 -5.96
N VAL A 722 -19.14 28.23 -5.61
CA VAL A 722 -20.27 29.05 -5.13
C VAL A 722 -19.85 29.78 -3.86
N SER A 723 -20.20 31.07 -3.78
CA SER A 723 -19.95 31.88 -2.60
C SER A 723 -20.45 31.21 -1.32
N GLY A 724 -19.56 31.07 -0.33
CA GLY A 724 -19.86 30.42 0.95
C GLY A 724 -19.91 28.88 0.95
N ARG A 725 -19.73 28.20 -0.19
CA ARG A 725 -19.71 26.71 -0.31
C ARG A 725 -18.38 26.16 -0.79
N CYS A 726 -17.33 26.86 -0.41
CA CYS A 726 -15.94 26.50 -0.60
C CYS A 726 -15.64 25.03 -0.29
N GLY A 727 -15.00 24.31 -1.22
CA GLY A 727 -14.48 22.96 -1.00
C GLY A 727 -15.48 21.81 -1.09
N VAL A 728 -16.78 22.10 -1.27
CA VAL A 728 -17.83 21.10 -1.51
C VAL A 728 -17.85 20.75 -3.00
N GLY A 729 -17.71 19.46 -3.34
CA GLY A 729 -17.51 19.03 -4.74
C GLY A 729 -18.64 19.42 -5.70
N ASP A 730 -19.89 19.35 -5.24
CA ASP A 730 -21.08 19.75 -6.01
C ASP A 730 -21.22 21.27 -6.21
N SER A 731 -20.36 22.05 -5.57
CA SER A 731 -20.42 23.52 -5.54
C SER A 731 -19.37 24.18 -6.44
N ILE A 732 -18.70 23.40 -7.29
CA ILE A 732 -17.80 23.93 -8.34
C ILE A 732 -18.67 24.50 -9.48
N VAL A 733 -18.57 25.81 -9.69
CA VAL A 733 -19.33 26.54 -10.73
C VAL A 733 -18.60 26.44 -12.07
N SER A 734 -17.29 26.61 -12.06
CA SER A 734 -16.45 26.47 -13.24
C SER A 734 -15.03 26.09 -12.84
N ALA A 735 -14.33 25.42 -13.74
CA ALA A 735 -12.89 25.22 -13.63
C ALA A 735 -12.22 25.56 -14.95
N LYS A 736 -11.10 26.28 -14.92
CA LYS A 736 -10.34 26.64 -16.12
C LYS A 736 -8.89 26.23 -15.97
N LEU A 737 -8.40 25.49 -16.95
CA LEU A 737 -7.07 24.94 -16.99
C LEU A 737 -6.28 25.70 -18.06
N TYR A 738 -5.20 26.33 -17.61
CA TYR A 738 -4.34 27.16 -18.44
C TYR A 738 -3.03 26.43 -18.68
N ARG A 739 -2.61 26.34 -19.94
CA ARG A 739 -1.27 25.86 -20.26
C ARG A 739 -0.23 26.74 -19.56
N LEU A 740 0.73 26.13 -18.89
CA LEU A 740 1.66 26.85 -18.02
C LEU A 740 2.83 27.46 -18.79
N ASP A 741 2.54 28.45 -19.65
CA ASP A 741 3.53 29.29 -20.32
C ASP A 741 3.05 30.73 -20.47
N GLU A 742 3.93 31.63 -20.92
CA GLU A 742 3.64 33.06 -21.05
C GLU A 742 3.20 33.45 -22.47
N ASN A 743 2.76 32.48 -23.29
CA ASN A 743 2.23 32.78 -24.62
C ASN A 743 0.85 33.44 -24.51
N CYS A 744 0.47 34.16 -25.57
CA CYS A 744 -0.88 34.67 -25.72
C CYS A 744 -1.73 33.64 -26.46
N TYR A 745 -2.80 33.18 -25.82
CA TYR A 745 -3.74 32.22 -26.42
C TYR A 745 -5.10 32.88 -26.65
N PRO A 746 -5.56 32.99 -27.91
CA PRO A 746 -6.90 33.46 -28.21
C PRO A 746 -7.95 32.38 -27.91
N ASN A 747 -9.16 32.81 -27.58
CA ASN A 747 -10.32 31.91 -27.63
C ASN A 747 -10.67 31.54 -29.09
N ALA A 748 -11.49 30.51 -29.28
CA ALA A 748 -11.90 30.04 -30.61
C ALA A 748 -12.53 31.13 -31.49
N ALA A 749 -13.28 32.06 -30.89
CA ALA A 749 -13.93 33.18 -31.56
C ALA A 749 -12.99 34.36 -31.91
N ARG A 750 -11.76 34.38 -31.38
CA ARG A 750 -10.79 35.49 -31.48
C ARG A 750 -11.28 36.82 -30.89
N THR A 751 -12.28 36.78 -30.04
CA THR A 751 -12.84 37.95 -29.36
C THR A 751 -12.14 38.22 -28.03
N GLU A 752 -11.57 37.18 -27.43
CA GLU A 752 -10.87 37.26 -26.16
C GLU A 752 -9.54 36.50 -26.26
N SER A 753 -8.65 36.78 -25.32
CA SER A 753 -7.43 36.00 -25.15
C SER A 753 -7.01 35.99 -23.69
N HIS A 754 -6.08 35.10 -23.37
CA HIS A 754 -5.46 35.06 -22.06
C HIS A 754 -3.95 34.91 -22.19
N ARG A 755 -3.25 35.36 -21.16
CA ARG A 755 -1.81 35.19 -21.01
C ARG A 755 -1.48 35.06 -19.53
N LEU A 756 -0.58 34.15 -19.22
CA LEU A 756 -0.03 34.05 -17.87
C LEU A 756 1.24 34.90 -17.76
N THR A 757 1.43 35.50 -16.59
CA THR A 757 2.74 35.98 -16.13
C THR A 757 3.17 35.08 -15.00
N LEU A 758 4.30 34.39 -15.19
CA LEU A 758 4.74 33.29 -14.34
C LEU A 758 5.99 33.69 -13.55
N GLY A 759 5.91 33.52 -12.24
CA GLY A 759 7.00 33.63 -11.28
C GLY A 759 6.65 32.82 -10.04
N HIS A 760 6.92 33.35 -8.85
CA HIS A 760 6.48 32.74 -7.59
C HIS A 760 4.96 32.82 -7.37
N THR A 761 4.30 33.75 -8.07
CA THR A 761 2.84 33.75 -8.25
C THR A 761 2.52 33.62 -9.73
N ALA A 762 1.35 33.09 -10.05
CA ALA A 762 0.83 33.12 -11.41
C ALA A 762 -0.21 34.24 -11.51
N THR A 763 0.02 35.18 -12.42
CA THR A 763 -0.97 36.20 -12.75
C THR A 763 -1.65 35.85 -14.06
N ILE A 764 -2.93 35.52 -13.99
CA ILE A 764 -3.79 35.25 -15.14
C ILE A 764 -4.31 36.60 -15.62
N THR A 765 -3.93 37.01 -16.83
CA THR A 765 -4.49 38.20 -17.48
C THR A 765 -5.41 37.77 -18.60
N THR A 766 -6.66 38.19 -18.55
CA THR A 766 -7.61 38.03 -19.66
C THR A 766 -7.72 39.34 -20.43
N TYR A 767 -8.07 39.27 -21.71
CA TYR A 767 -8.11 40.42 -22.61
C TYR A 767 -9.39 40.42 -23.43
N ASN A 768 -9.96 41.62 -23.67
CA ASN A 768 -11.15 41.85 -24.50
C ASN A 768 -10.84 41.86 -26.01
N ASP A 769 -9.74 41.24 -26.42
CA ASP A 769 -9.34 41.03 -27.81
C ASP A 769 -8.55 39.73 -27.95
N GLY A 770 -8.48 39.15 -29.14
CA GLY A 770 -7.74 37.91 -29.41
C GLY A 770 -6.22 38.05 -29.63
N ARG A 771 -5.58 39.15 -29.19
CA ARG A 771 -4.14 39.40 -29.38
C ARG A 771 -3.42 39.89 -28.10
N CYS A 772 -4.05 39.74 -26.95
CA CYS A 772 -3.55 40.18 -25.65
C CYS A 772 -3.15 41.67 -25.61
N GLY A 773 -3.95 42.55 -26.22
CA GLY A 773 -3.67 44.00 -26.26
C GLY A 773 -4.43 44.84 -25.23
N ASN A 774 -5.68 44.47 -24.93
CA ASN A 774 -6.65 45.22 -24.13
C ASN A 774 -7.04 44.40 -22.89
N VAL A 775 -6.34 44.64 -21.78
CA VAL A 775 -6.57 43.92 -20.52
C VAL A 775 -8.03 44.07 -20.06
N ALA A 776 -8.66 42.95 -19.75
CA ALA A 776 -10.02 42.87 -19.21
C ALA A 776 -9.98 42.67 -17.69
N THR A 777 -9.40 41.57 -17.23
CA THR A 777 -9.23 41.26 -15.81
C THR A 777 -7.84 40.70 -15.51
N THR A 778 -7.46 40.76 -14.24
CA THR A 778 -6.20 40.21 -13.75
C THR A 778 -6.47 39.49 -12.44
N THR A 779 -6.15 38.20 -12.40
CA THR A 779 -6.32 37.34 -11.22
C THR A 779 -4.97 36.79 -10.81
N THR A 780 -4.57 37.03 -9.56
CA THR A 780 -3.32 36.51 -9.02
C THR A 780 -3.58 35.23 -8.23
N VAL A 781 -3.06 34.12 -8.73
CA VAL A 781 -3.04 32.83 -8.03
C VAL A 781 -1.78 32.76 -7.18
N ARG A 782 -1.98 32.74 -5.86
CA ARG A 782 -0.90 32.56 -4.89
C ARG A 782 -0.59 31.07 -4.72
N GLN A 783 0.63 30.74 -4.34
CA GLN A 783 1.03 29.36 -4.06
C GLN A 783 0.17 28.71 -2.96
N ALA A 784 -0.33 29.47 -1.98
CA ALA A 784 -1.25 28.96 -0.97
C ALA A 784 -2.62 28.51 -1.49
N ALA A 785 -3.05 28.96 -2.68
CA ALA A 785 -4.25 28.43 -3.33
C ALA A 785 -3.98 27.05 -3.97
N ILE A 786 -2.71 26.69 -4.17
CA ILE A 786 -2.27 25.38 -4.66
C ILE A 786 -2.40 24.36 -3.53
N GLY A 787 -3.14 23.28 -3.78
CA GLY A 787 -3.30 22.16 -2.83
C GLY A 787 -4.42 22.34 -1.80
N ALA A 788 -5.02 23.53 -1.69
CA ALA A 788 -6.19 23.79 -0.84
C ALA A 788 -7.43 22.97 -1.28
N SER A 789 -7.52 22.62 -2.57
CA SER A 789 -8.60 21.79 -3.11
C SER A 789 -8.64 20.40 -2.47
N ARG A 790 -7.51 19.73 -2.25
CA ARG A 790 -7.48 18.34 -1.73
C ARG A 790 -8.12 18.20 -0.34
N VAL A 791 -8.15 19.29 0.42
CA VAL A 791 -8.64 19.35 1.80
C VAL A 791 -9.94 20.14 1.94
N GLY A 792 -10.53 20.61 0.83
CA GLY A 792 -11.83 21.30 0.84
C GLY A 792 -11.79 22.74 1.34
N PHE A 793 -10.70 23.47 1.06
CA PHE A 793 -10.58 24.90 1.38
C PHE A 793 -10.31 25.72 0.10
N CYS A 794 -10.47 27.04 0.19
CA CYS A 794 -10.29 27.97 -0.92
C CYS A 794 -9.84 29.33 -0.39
N VAL A 795 -9.20 30.10 -1.26
CA VAL A 795 -8.75 31.47 -1.01
C VAL A 795 -9.53 32.36 -1.98
N ASP A 796 -10.29 33.32 -1.45
CA ASP A 796 -11.14 34.20 -2.27
C ASP A 796 -12.10 33.43 -3.20
N GLU A 797 -12.73 32.35 -2.69
CA GLU A 797 -13.65 31.45 -3.43
C GLU A 797 -13.00 30.68 -4.59
N LEU A 798 -11.66 30.69 -4.65
CA LEU A 798 -10.87 30.01 -5.66
C LEU A 798 -9.98 28.93 -5.05
N THR A 799 -9.81 27.83 -5.77
CA THR A 799 -8.74 26.86 -5.55
C THR A 799 -7.90 26.76 -6.80
N ALA A 800 -6.65 26.32 -6.63
CA ALA A 800 -5.78 26.05 -7.76
C ALA A 800 -5.01 24.74 -7.56
N TYR A 801 -4.54 24.17 -8.66
CA TYR A 801 -3.72 22.97 -8.64
C TYR A 801 -2.81 22.90 -9.88
N PHE A 802 -1.69 22.19 -9.75
CA PHE A 802 -0.86 21.81 -10.89
C PHE A 802 -1.35 20.48 -11.47
N GLY A 803 -1.49 20.42 -12.78
CA GLY A 803 -1.71 19.17 -13.51
C GLY A 803 -0.67 18.93 -14.59
N GLY A 804 -0.62 17.70 -15.10
CA GLY A 804 0.45 17.23 -15.98
C GLY A 804 1.79 17.11 -15.24
N SER A 805 2.89 17.34 -15.95
CA SER A 805 4.23 17.40 -15.34
C SER A 805 4.35 18.61 -14.44
N ARG A 806 4.85 18.45 -13.21
CA ARG A 806 5.09 19.60 -12.32
C ARG A 806 6.22 20.48 -12.86
N PRO A 807 6.15 21.81 -12.69
CA PRO A 807 7.26 22.70 -13.03
C PRO A 807 8.50 22.35 -12.21
N ASN A 808 9.68 22.42 -12.84
CA ASN A 808 10.94 22.33 -12.12
C ASN A 808 11.01 23.41 -11.03
N LEU A 809 11.61 23.07 -9.89
CA LEU A 809 11.93 24.00 -8.82
C LEU A 809 12.99 25.00 -9.30
N THR A 810 12.84 26.25 -8.88
CA THR A 810 13.88 27.27 -9.04
C THR A 810 14.92 27.04 -7.95
N VAL A 811 16.19 26.89 -8.33
CA VAL A 811 17.30 26.65 -7.40
C VAL A 811 18.18 27.88 -7.34
N VAL A 812 18.58 28.28 -6.13
CA VAL A 812 19.64 29.26 -5.88
C VAL A 812 20.70 28.60 -5.01
N ALA A 813 21.87 28.34 -5.60
CA ALA A 813 23.06 27.88 -4.89
C ALA A 813 23.86 29.07 -4.40
N ILE A 814 24.18 29.12 -3.11
CA ILE A 814 24.87 30.23 -2.45
C ILE A 814 26.28 29.79 -2.07
N TYR A 815 27.29 30.57 -2.45
CA TYR A 815 28.71 30.30 -2.26
C TYR A 815 29.37 31.44 -1.49
N ASP A 816 30.38 31.08 -0.71
CA ASP A 816 31.21 32.03 0.05
C ASP A 816 32.38 32.57 -0.80
N GLU A 817 32.53 32.09 -2.05
CA GLU A 817 33.59 32.47 -2.98
C GLU A 817 33.10 32.99 -4.33
N SER A 818 33.88 33.90 -4.94
CA SER A 818 33.52 34.61 -6.19
C SER A 818 33.52 33.76 -7.46
N THR A 819 34.01 32.52 -7.39
CA THR A 819 34.13 31.62 -8.53
C THR A 819 33.02 30.57 -8.58
N CYS A 820 32.23 30.40 -7.52
CA CYS A 820 31.17 29.40 -7.39
C CYS A 820 31.62 27.98 -7.83
N SER A 821 32.86 27.62 -7.51
CA SER A 821 33.55 26.40 -7.94
C SER A 821 33.70 25.36 -6.83
N SER A 822 33.65 25.78 -5.57
CA SER A 822 33.59 24.91 -4.40
C SER A 822 32.18 24.33 -4.19
N SER A 823 31.95 23.59 -3.10
CA SER A 823 30.60 23.30 -2.64
C SER A 823 29.93 24.60 -2.12
N PRO A 824 28.62 24.80 -2.34
CA PRO A 824 27.89 25.94 -1.80
C PRO A 824 27.71 25.80 -0.27
N SER A 825 27.45 26.90 0.42
CA SER A 825 27.08 26.90 1.84
C SER A 825 25.58 26.63 2.05
N GLN A 826 24.73 27.03 1.09
CA GLN A 826 23.29 26.75 1.07
C GLN A 826 22.76 26.47 -0.35
N LEU A 827 21.74 25.64 -0.46
CA LEU A 827 20.85 25.60 -1.62
C LEU A 827 19.45 26.04 -1.20
N LYS A 828 18.81 26.90 -1.99
CA LYS A 828 17.40 27.27 -1.78
C LYS A 828 16.60 26.89 -3.01
N PHE A 829 15.52 26.15 -2.80
CA PHE A 829 14.53 25.80 -3.80
C PHE A 829 13.23 26.52 -3.49
N SER A 830 12.57 27.00 -4.54
CA SER A 830 11.18 27.45 -4.48
C SER A 830 10.37 26.74 -5.55
N GLN A 831 9.16 26.30 -5.16
CA GLN A 831 8.16 25.87 -6.13
C GLN A 831 7.52 27.10 -6.75
N ASP A 832 8.09 27.52 -7.88
CA ASP A 832 7.52 28.57 -8.71
C ASP A 832 6.63 27.96 -9.81
N PHE A 833 5.83 28.81 -10.46
CA PHE A 833 5.01 28.41 -11.61
C PHE A 833 5.84 28.24 -12.89
N VAL A 834 7.09 28.68 -12.89
CA VAL A 834 8.07 28.44 -13.95
C VAL A 834 9.47 28.60 -13.37
N CYS A 835 10.40 27.71 -13.76
CA CYS A 835 11.81 27.96 -13.50
C CYS A 835 12.44 28.70 -14.69
N LYS A 836 12.91 29.93 -14.45
CA LYS A 836 13.58 30.79 -15.43
C LYS A 836 15.08 30.86 -15.10
N SER A 837 15.84 29.78 -15.32
CA SER A 837 17.30 29.83 -15.22
C SER A 837 17.99 29.80 -16.60
N PRO A 838 18.98 30.68 -16.87
CA PRO A 838 19.82 30.57 -18.06
C PRO A 838 20.63 29.27 -18.07
N THR A 839 20.77 28.64 -19.24
CA THR A 839 21.76 27.57 -19.45
C THR A 839 23.16 28.18 -19.25
N ASN A 840 23.85 27.81 -18.16
CA ASN A 840 25.10 28.42 -17.67
C ASN A 840 24.92 29.80 -17.02
N ALA A 841 24.04 29.90 -16.02
CA ALA A 841 23.94 31.10 -15.18
C ALA A 841 25.34 31.46 -14.60
N PRO A 842 25.82 32.69 -14.80
CA PRO A 842 27.12 33.10 -14.27
C PRO A 842 27.06 33.23 -12.73
N CYS A 843 28.20 33.02 -12.07
CA CYS A 843 28.37 33.32 -10.65
C CYS A 843 28.20 34.84 -10.43
N GLN A 844 27.15 35.25 -9.72
CA GLN A 844 26.81 36.66 -9.47
C GLN A 844 26.98 37.01 -8.01
N SER A 845 27.52 38.20 -7.70
CA SER A 845 27.58 38.69 -6.32
C SER A 845 26.17 38.86 -5.74
N GLN A 846 25.92 38.26 -4.59
CA GLN A 846 24.68 38.37 -3.82
C GLN A 846 25.04 39.02 -2.47
N GLY A 847 24.63 40.27 -2.28
CA GLY A 847 25.07 41.05 -1.11
C GLY A 847 26.53 41.52 -1.23
N SER A 848 27.23 41.64 -0.10
CA SER A 848 28.60 42.15 -0.06
C SER A 848 29.70 41.08 -0.01
N SER A 849 29.39 39.86 0.45
CA SER A 849 30.38 38.78 0.62
C SER A 849 30.01 37.42 0.01
N HIS A 850 28.82 37.27 -0.57
CA HIS A 850 28.37 35.98 -1.12
C HIS A 850 28.18 36.04 -2.63
N PHE A 851 28.13 34.87 -3.25
CA PHE A 851 27.90 34.70 -4.67
C PHE A 851 26.87 33.62 -4.91
N SER A 852 26.10 33.73 -5.98
CA SER A 852 25.04 32.76 -6.25
C SER A 852 24.96 32.35 -7.71
N VAL A 853 24.48 31.13 -7.92
CA VAL A 853 24.15 30.56 -9.22
C VAL A 853 22.71 30.08 -9.18
N SER A 854 21.90 30.54 -10.14
CA SER A 854 20.53 30.08 -10.30
C SER A 854 20.45 28.89 -11.26
N SER A 855 19.61 27.90 -10.97
CA SER A 855 19.40 26.70 -11.80
C SER A 855 17.94 26.24 -11.72
N CYS A 856 17.59 25.21 -12.48
CA CYS A 856 16.31 24.50 -12.38
C CYS A 856 16.55 23.03 -12.00
N ALA A 857 15.70 22.47 -11.15
CA ALA A 857 15.76 21.05 -10.79
C ALA A 857 14.35 20.46 -10.64
N SER A 858 14.10 19.29 -11.21
CA SER A 858 12.87 18.52 -10.98
C SER A 858 12.90 17.75 -9.65
N ASP A 859 14.11 17.49 -9.14
CA ASP A 859 14.38 16.71 -7.95
C ASP A 859 15.44 17.43 -7.12
N PHE A 860 15.04 17.96 -5.96
CA PHE A 860 15.95 18.67 -5.07
C PHE A 860 16.93 17.73 -4.35
N LEU A 861 16.57 16.45 -4.12
CA LEU A 861 17.44 15.47 -3.46
C LEU A 861 18.59 15.05 -4.40
N GLY A 862 18.26 14.71 -5.65
CA GLY A 862 19.26 14.40 -6.68
C GLY A 862 20.15 15.61 -7.01
N TYR A 863 19.57 16.81 -7.06
CA TYR A 863 20.34 18.03 -7.27
C TYR A 863 21.31 18.31 -6.11
N ALA A 864 20.84 18.23 -4.87
CA ALA A 864 21.69 18.40 -3.68
C ALA A 864 22.86 17.42 -3.67
N THR A 865 22.61 16.15 -3.99
CA THR A 865 23.64 15.11 -4.08
C THR A 865 24.66 15.40 -5.17
N THR A 866 24.22 15.94 -6.31
CA THR A 866 25.13 16.33 -7.41
C THR A 866 26.03 17.50 -7.02
N VAL A 867 25.50 18.46 -6.25
CA VAL A 867 26.21 19.70 -5.91
C VAL A 867 27.10 19.57 -4.66
N PHE A 868 26.57 19.01 -3.57
CA PHE A 868 27.35 18.80 -2.35
C PHE A 868 28.24 17.55 -2.45
N GLY A 869 27.84 16.57 -3.27
CA GLY A 869 28.48 15.26 -3.32
C GLY A 869 27.92 14.30 -2.27
N TRP A 870 28.30 13.03 -2.41
CA TRP A 870 27.79 11.91 -1.60
C TRP A 870 28.32 11.86 -0.16
N ASN A 871 29.41 12.57 0.11
CA ASN A 871 30.19 12.47 1.34
C ASN A 871 30.19 13.76 2.18
N THR A 872 29.51 14.80 1.70
CA THR A 872 29.42 16.08 2.42
C THR A 872 28.08 16.12 3.11
N PRO A 873 28.01 16.00 4.45
CA PRO A 873 26.75 16.01 5.17
C PRO A 873 25.99 17.31 4.92
N TYR A 874 24.70 17.20 4.66
CA TYR A 874 23.80 18.35 4.54
C TYR A 874 22.43 18.03 5.15
N LEU A 875 21.77 19.08 5.62
CA LEU A 875 20.41 19.00 6.17
C LEU A 875 19.44 19.77 5.27
N ILE A 876 18.36 19.11 4.92
CA ILE A 876 17.26 19.62 4.10
C ILE A 876 16.11 20.01 5.03
N VAL A 877 15.56 21.20 4.81
CA VAL A 877 14.38 21.71 5.48
C VAL A 877 13.34 22.01 4.40
N GLU A 878 12.23 21.28 4.43
CA GLU A 878 11.11 21.47 3.50
C GLU A 878 9.99 22.23 4.22
N ASP A 879 9.54 23.33 3.64
CA ASP A 879 8.43 24.15 4.12
C ASP A 879 7.23 23.98 3.20
N PHE A 880 6.05 23.83 3.81
CA PHE A 880 4.79 23.55 3.13
C PHE A 880 3.76 24.64 3.48
N PRO A 881 2.90 25.02 2.51
CA PRO A 881 1.88 26.04 2.72
C PRO A 881 0.70 25.53 3.56
N ASN A 882 0.67 24.23 3.87
CA ASN A 882 -0.39 23.56 4.62
C ASN A 882 0.19 22.59 5.68
N PRO A 883 -0.55 22.29 6.76
CA PRO A 883 -0.07 21.45 7.86
C PRO A 883 0.00 19.94 7.54
N TRP A 884 -0.30 19.52 6.31
CA TRP A 884 -0.29 18.11 5.89
C TRP A 884 0.89 17.73 4.99
N CYS A 885 1.74 18.70 4.65
CA CYS A 885 2.96 18.49 3.86
C CYS A 885 2.76 17.78 2.51
N ASN A 886 1.70 18.14 1.80
CA ASN A 886 1.36 17.54 0.49
C ASN A 886 2.02 18.23 -0.70
N ASP A 887 2.34 19.52 -0.58
CA ASP A 887 2.86 20.35 -1.68
C ASP A 887 3.98 21.24 -1.16
N VAL A 888 5.23 20.91 -1.48
CA VAL A 888 6.39 21.68 -1.03
C VAL A 888 6.37 23.08 -1.65
N GLU A 889 6.60 24.11 -0.84
CA GLU A 889 6.68 25.51 -1.28
C GLU A 889 8.14 25.97 -1.34
N PHE A 890 8.90 25.70 -0.27
CA PHE A 890 10.32 26.03 -0.19
C PHE A 890 11.12 24.83 0.30
N VAL A 891 12.33 24.66 -0.21
CA VAL A 891 13.32 23.75 0.37
C VAL A 891 14.59 24.53 0.63
N THR A 892 15.11 24.49 1.85
CA THR A 892 16.44 25.02 2.15
C THR A 892 17.35 23.88 2.56
N ILE A 893 18.49 23.77 1.90
CA ILE A 893 19.52 22.77 2.19
C ILE A 893 20.74 23.49 2.75
N TYR A 894 21.14 23.13 3.96
CA TYR A 894 22.28 23.68 4.66
C TYR A 894 23.43 22.68 4.62
N THR A 895 24.65 23.17 4.33
CA THR A 895 25.86 22.39 4.61
C THR A 895 25.95 22.11 6.12
N ALA A 896 26.31 20.88 6.48
CA ALA A 896 26.42 20.44 7.88
C ALA A 896 27.86 20.10 8.25
N ASP A 897 28.76 21.05 7.98
CA ASP A 897 30.20 20.93 8.23
C ASP A 897 30.62 21.41 9.64
N GLY A 898 29.66 21.90 10.45
CA GLY A 898 29.90 22.46 11.77
C GLY A 898 30.51 23.88 11.77
N SER A 899 30.74 24.47 10.60
CA SER A 899 31.28 25.83 10.45
C SER A 899 30.21 26.90 10.62
N CYS A 900 30.64 28.13 10.88
CA CYS A 900 29.76 29.30 10.82
C CYS A 900 29.70 29.83 9.39
N HIS A 901 28.50 29.96 8.84
CA HIS A 901 28.27 30.57 7.53
C HIS A 901 27.33 31.76 7.67
N SER A 902 27.72 32.92 7.15
CA SER A 902 26.85 34.09 7.06
C SER A 902 25.72 33.86 6.05
N ASN A 903 24.55 34.45 6.30
CA ASN A 903 23.48 34.49 5.31
C ASN A 903 23.73 35.62 4.31
N ALA A 904 23.08 35.53 3.15
CA ALA A 904 23.15 36.54 2.09
C ALA A 904 22.58 37.93 2.49
N ASP A 905 21.97 38.07 3.67
CA ASP A 905 21.52 39.35 4.22
C ASP A 905 22.65 40.12 4.95
N ASP A 906 23.85 39.53 5.05
CA ASP A 906 25.05 40.05 5.73
C ASP A 906 24.83 40.45 7.20
N SER A 907 23.73 40.00 7.81
CA SER A 907 23.29 40.39 9.17
C SER A 907 23.04 39.19 10.07
N THR A 908 22.69 38.05 9.51
CA THR A 908 22.44 36.80 10.22
C THR A 908 23.41 35.71 9.77
N SER A 909 23.54 34.64 10.55
CA SER A 909 24.33 33.48 10.17
C SER A 909 23.71 32.17 10.66
N PHE A 910 24.27 31.05 10.24
CA PHE A 910 23.83 29.73 10.64
C PHE A 910 25.01 28.79 10.88
N ARG A 911 24.75 27.75 11.68
CA ARG A 911 25.63 26.59 11.86
C ARG A 911 24.74 25.35 11.90
N VAL A 912 25.08 24.35 11.10
CA VAL A 912 24.45 23.03 11.17
C VAL A 912 25.50 22.00 11.56
N THR A 913 25.15 21.16 12.53
CA THR A 913 26.01 20.08 12.98
C THR A 913 25.21 18.79 12.94
N ILE A 914 25.76 17.75 12.32
CA ILE A 914 25.19 16.40 12.34
C ILE A 914 26.12 15.51 13.17
N ASN A 915 25.56 14.83 14.15
CA ASN A 915 26.25 13.78 14.88
C ASN A 915 25.86 12.44 14.27
N THR A 916 26.75 11.88 13.46
CA THR A 916 26.50 10.61 12.76
C THR A 916 26.52 9.40 13.70
N ALA A 917 27.02 9.53 14.93
CA ALA A 917 27.09 8.43 15.90
C ALA A 917 25.75 8.16 16.59
N ASP A 918 24.94 9.19 16.83
CA ASP A 918 23.61 9.09 17.44
C ASP A 918 22.47 9.47 16.47
N GLY A 919 22.82 9.89 15.24
CA GLY A 919 21.87 10.23 14.19
C GLY A 919 21.16 11.56 14.42
N THR A 920 21.69 12.45 15.26
CA THR A 920 21.05 13.73 15.62
C THR A 920 21.61 14.88 14.78
N ALA A 921 20.82 15.96 14.65
CA ALA A 921 21.26 17.18 14.00
C ALA A 921 20.85 18.41 14.81
N THR A 922 21.61 19.50 14.71
CA THR A 922 21.27 20.77 15.32
C THR A 922 21.41 21.88 14.29
N VAL A 923 20.37 22.69 14.15
CA VAL A 923 20.34 23.89 13.31
C VAL A 923 20.30 25.11 14.22
N THR A 924 21.40 25.83 14.30
CA THR A 924 21.49 27.06 15.06
C THR A 924 21.53 28.25 14.10
N THR A 925 20.62 29.20 14.28
CA THR A 925 20.65 30.50 13.57
C THR A 925 21.10 31.59 14.54
N TYR A 926 21.77 32.61 14.01
CA TYR A 926 22.36 33.69 14.78
C TYR A 926 21.90 35.05 14.23
N SER A 927 21.79 36.03 15.12
CA SER A 927 21.38 37.40 14.82
C SER A 927 22.55 38.31 14.41
N ASP A 928 23.73 37.74 14.25
CA ASP A 928 24.95 38.40 13.78
C ASP A 928 25.69 37.51 12.76
N PRO A 929 26.52 38.07 11.86
CA PRO A 929 27.18 37.30 10.81
C PRO A 929 28.31 36.38 11.31
N ALA A 930 28.77 36.55 12.55
CA ALA A 930 29.93 35.83 13.10
C ALA A 930 29.56 34.71 14.10
N CYS A 931 28.28 34.32 14.15
CA CYS A 931 27.76 33.27 15.03
C CYS A 931 28.02 33.50 16.53
N ASN A 932 27.93 34.74 17.01
CA ASN A 932 28.15 35.06 18.43
C ASN A 932 26.85 35.09 19.25
N PHE A 933 25.73 35.45 18.62
CA PHE A 933 24.44 35.70 19.27
C PHE A 933 23.36 34.80 18.69
N VAL A 934 23.15 33.65 19.33
CA VAL A 934 22.12 32.66 18.96
C VAL A 934 20.74 33.33 18.94
N ALA A 935 20.07 33.26 17.79
CA ALA A 935 18.71 33.72 17.59
C ALA A 935 17.71 32.57 17.80
N SER A 936 17.98 31.41 17.22
CA SER A 936 17.20 30.18 17.43
C SER A 936 18.08 28.96 17.39
N ASP A 937 17.71 27.92 18.13
CA ASP A 937 18.39 26.63 18.10
C ASP A 937 17.35 25.52 17.95
N THR A 938 17.49 24.70 16.90
CA THR A 938 16.56 23.62 16.57
C THR A 938 17.29 22.30 16.66
N TYR A 939 17.01 21.55 17.72
CA TYR A 939 17.49 20.19 17.91
C TYR A 939 16.58 19.20 17.18
N LEU A 940 17.18 18.33 16.38
CA LEU A 940 16.52 17.29 15.61
C LEU A 940 17.07 15.94 16.07
N ASP A 941 16.18 15.12 16.62
CA ASP A 941 16.51 13.75 17.01
C ASP A 941 16.58 12.83 15.79
N SER A 942 17.16 11.65 15.99
CA SER A 942 17.31 10.64 14.93
C SER A 942 15.99 10.19 14.31
N GLN A 943 14.89 10.23 15.08
CA GLN A 943 13.57 9.86 14.59
C GLN A 943 12.98 10.91 13.64
N THR A 944 13.10 12.19 13.98
CA THR A 944 12.62 13.30 13.14
C THR A 944 13.34 13.28 11.79
N LEU A 945 14.62 12.89 11.80
CA LEU A 945 15.47 12.82 10.61
C LEU A 945 15.26 11.54 9.79
N SER A 946 14.85 10.43 10.42
CA SER A 946 14.58 9.15 9.74
C SER A 946 13.15 9.05 9.17
N THR A 947 12.17 9.59 9.89
CA THR A 947 10.74 9.48 9.50
C THR A 947 10.19 10.71 8.80
N SER A 948 10.93 11.83 8.84
CA SER A 948 10.54 13.10 8.22
C SER A 948 9.06 13.48 8.43
N PRO A 949 8.58 13.49 9.69
CA PRO A 949 7.17 13.73 9.98
C PRO A 949 6.80 15.16 9.59
N CYS A 950 5.55 15.37 9.16
CA CYS A 950 5.05 16.72 8.92
C CYS A 950 4.81 17.44 10.24
N LEU A 951 5.63 18.44 10.55
CA LEU A 951 5.54 19.22 11.79
C LEU A 951 4.75 20.51 11.54
N SER A 952 3.69 20.73 12.31
CA SER A 952 2.95 22.00 12.26
C SER A 952 3.81 23.15 12.80
N ARG A 953 3.82 24.27 12.09
CA ARG A 953 4.61 25.46 12.40
C ARG A 953 3.70 26.68 12.66
N GLY A 954 3.94 27.35 13.78
CA GLY A 954 3.29 28.63 14.12
C GLY A 954 3.95 29.83 13.44
N GLY A 955 3.20 30.91 13.23
CA GLY A 955 3.73 32.19 12.74
C GLY A 955 3.82 32.34 11.22
N CYS A 956 3.15 31.48 10.45
CA CYS A 956 2.96 31.69 9.01
C CYS A 956 1.83 32.69 8.74
N GLU A 957 1.90 33.40 7.61
CA GLU A 957 0.92 34.41 7.19
C GLU A 957 -0.43 33.79 6.75
N TYR A 958 -0.50 32.46 6.70
CA TYR A 958 -1.65 31.70 6.24
C TYR A 958 -2.60 31.34 7.40
N TRP A 959 -3.90 31.63 7.22
CA TRP A 959 -4.96 31.44 8.21
C TRP A 959 -5.09 30.02 8.80
N PHE A 960 -4.54 28.99 8.13
CA PHE A 960 -4.78 27.58 8.47
C PHE A 960 -3.55 26.83 9.00
N GLY A 961 -2.42 27.52 9.18
CA GLY A 961 -1.14 26.93 9.58
C GLY A 961 -0.32 26.39 8.40
N CYS A 962 0.95 26.08 8.66
CA CYS A 962 1.93 25.60 7.68
C CYS A 962 2.67 24.37 8.24
N GLY A 963 3.19 23.54 7.34
CA GLY A 963 3.92 22.31 7.68
C GLY A 963 5.42 22.46 7.43
N ARG A 964 6.23 21.67 8.12
CA ARG A 964 7.67 21.57 7.91
C ARG A 964 8.17 20.13 8.05
N ARG A 965 9.11 19.74 7.19
CA ARG A 965 9.84 18.47 7.28
C ARG A 965 11.35 18.69 7.30
N TYR A 966 12.07 17.71 7.83
CA TYR A 966 13.52 17.68 7.87
C TYR A 966 14.03 16.36 7.26
N VAL A 967 15.07 16.44 6.44
CA VAL A 967 15.70 15.29 5.78
C VAL A 967 17.22 15.47 5.81
N MET A 968 17.99 14.39 5.88
CA MET A 968 19.46 14.43 5.79
C MET A 968 19.96 13.86 4.47
N GLY A 969 21.12 14.33 4.01
CA GLY A 969 21.85 13.71 2.91
C GLY A 969 23.36 13.88 3.02
N GLY A 970 24.09 13.29 2.07
CA GLY A 970 25.56 13.37 2.04
C GLY A 970 26.29 12.57 3.13
N LEU A 971 25.61 11.60 3.74
CA LEU A 971 26.14 10.66 4.74
C LEU A 971 26.56 9.31 4.12
N SER A 972 26.99 9.31 2.85
CA SER A 972 27.30 8.10 2.05
C SER A 972 26.08 7.21 1.64
N GLY A 973 25.07 7.78 0.92
CA GLY A 973 24.03 7.05 0.12
C GLY A 973 22.65 7.76 -0.05
N PRO A 974 21.87 7.57 -1.17
CA PRO A 974 20.90 6.47 -1.32
C PRO A 974 21.14 5.58 -2.57
N PRO A 975 20.46 4.41 -2.70
CA PRO A 975 21.11 3.17 -3.08
C PRO A 975 21.40 3.06 -4.59
N THR A 976 22.63 2.69 -4.93
CA THR A 976 22.90 1.43 -5.64
C THR A 976 24.37 1.07 -5.70
N VAL A 977 24.65 -0.15 -5.26
CA VAL A 977 25.61 -1.10 -5.82
C VAL A 977 26.98 -0.53 -6.25
N GLY A 978 27.92 -0.53 -5.32
CA GLY A 978 29.06 -1.45 -5.44
C GLY A 978 30.06 -1.24 -6.60
N LYS A 979 30.38 0.00 -7.02
CA LYS A 979 31.55 0.20 -7.90
C LYS A 979 32.84 0.18 -7.09
N LYS A 980 33.61 -0.91 -7.17
CA LYS A 980 34.94 -1.05 -6.56
C LYS A 980 36.04 -0.68 -7.55
N THR A 981 37.22 -0.28 -7.06
CA THR A 981 38.37 0.00 -7.92
C THR A 981 39.20 -1.27 -8.09
N ALA A 982 39.33 -1.76 -9.32
CA ALA A 982 40.21 -2.87 -9.66
C ALA A 982 41.52 -2.36 -10.27
N LEU A 983 42.64 -2.72 -9.67
CA LEU A 983 43.98 -2.60 -10.21
C LEU A 983 44.41 -3.97 -10.74
N VAL A 984 44.68 -4.09 -12.03
CA VAL A 984 45.04 -5.38 -12.64
C VAL A 984 46.45 -5.28 -13.23
N LEU A 985 47.28 -6.28 -12.93
CA LEU A 985 48.68 -6.36 -13.35
C LEU A 985 48.88 -7.50 -14.36
N TYR A 986 49.52 -7.15 -15.48
CA TYR A 986 49.77 -8.02 -16.62
C TYR A 986 51.25 -8.09 -16.94
N GLU A 987 51.72 -9.24 -17.40
CA GLU A 987 53.08 -9.42 -17.92
C GLU A 987 53.19 -9.08 -19.42
N ASP A 988 52.08 -8.73 -20.08
CA ASP A 988 52.04 -8.35 -21.49
C ASP A 988 51.71 -6.86 -21.70
N SER A 989 52.29 -6.27 -22.73
CA SER A 989 52.18 -4.84 -23.04
C SER A 989 50.84 -4.39 -23.58
N TRP A 990 49.91 -5.32 -23.80
CA TRP A 990 48.58 -5.07 -24.34
C TRP A 990 47.48 -5.32 -23.29
N CYS A 991 47.85 -5.71 -22.07
CA CYS A 991 46.92 -6.04 -20.98
C CYS A 991 45.83 -7.05 -21.42
N ALA A 992 46.21 -8.01 -22.26
CA ALA A 992 45.28 -8.90 -22.98
C ALA A 992 45.40 -10.38 -22.57
N VAL A 993 46.43 -10.76 -21.81
CA VAL A 993 46.58 -12.12 -21.27
C VAL A 993 46.01 -12.23 -19.86
N THR A 994 45.98 -13.44 -19.29
CA THR A 994 45.58 -13.63 -17.89
C THR A 994 46.46 -12.78 -16.96
N PRO A 995 45.86 -12.01 -16.04
CA PRO A 995 46.64 -11.20 -15.12
C PRO A 995 47.39 -12.05 -14.09
N VAL A 996 48.51 -11.51 -13.61
CA VAL A 996 49.35 -12.19 -12.61
C VAL A 996 48.90 -11.83 -11.20
N VAL A 997 48.50 -10.56 -11.00
CA VAL A 997 47.92 -10.07 -9.76
C VAL A 997 46.76 -9.14 -10.07
N LEU A 998 45.66 -9.30 -9.35
CA LEU A 998 44.49 -8.41 -9.42
C LEU A 998 44.15 -7.95 -8.02
N VAL A 999 44.18 -6.64 -7.79
CA VAL A 999 43.86 -6.03 -6.49
C VAL A 999 42.56 -5.26 -6.62
N ILE A 1000 41.63 -5.47 -5.70
CA ILE A 1000 40.37 -4.75 -5.61
C ILE A 1000 40.36 -3.97 -4.30
N SER A 1001 40.30 -2.65 -4.41
CA SER A 1001 40.18 -1.76 -3.27
C SER A 1001 38.73 -1.40 -3.02
N ASN A 1002 38.31 -1.42 -1.75
CA ASN A 1002 37.00 -0.93 -1.31
C ASN A 1002 36.98 0.61 -1.11
N THR A 1003 37.98 1.34 -1.63
CA THR A 1003 37.98 2.81 -1.55
C THR A 1003 36.86 3.40 -2.43
N PHE A 1004 35.99 4.20 -1.82
CA PHE A 1004 34.71 4.73 -2.33
C PHE A 1004 34.81 5.74 -3.51
N GLN A 1005 35.94 5.80 -4.23
CA GLN A 1005 36.10 6.70 -5.38
C GLN A 1005 36.70 5.95 -6.56
N CYS A 1006 35.90 5.72 -7.59
CA CYS A 1006 36.38 5.26 -8.88
C CYS A 1006 35.97 6.24 -9.99
N THR A 1007 36.94 6.93 -10.57
CA THR A 1007 36.80 7.69 -11.82
C THR A 1007 37.48 6.89 -12.94
N SER A 1008 36.70 6.35 -13.88
CA SER A 1008 37.24 5.66 -15.05
C SER A 1008 37.95 6.66 -15.97
N PRO A 1009 39.16 6.37 -16.47
CA PRO A 1009 39.69 7.06 -17.64
C PRO A 1009 38.77 6.81 -18.84
N ALA A 1010 38.72 7.75 -19.79
CA ALA A 1010 37.85 7.68 -20.97
C ALA A 1010 38.17 6.51 -21.94
N ALA A 1011 39.28 5.78 -21.71
CA ALA A 1011 39.66 4.53 -22.36
C ALA A 1011 40.64 3.74 -21.47
N PRO A 1012 40.67 2.39 -21.49
CA PRO A 1012 41.63 1.61 -20.72
C PRO A 1012 43.07 1.88 -21.22
N VAL A 1013 43.93 2.41 -20.34
CA VAL A 1013 45.33 2.70 -20.66
C VAL A 1013 46.22 1.69 -19.92
N CYS A 1014 46.88 0.81 -20.67
CA CYS A 1014 47.86 -0.15 -20.16
C CYS A 1014 49.18 0.58 -19.87
N ASN A 1015 49.42 0.94 -18.61
CA ASN A 1015 50.55 1.77 -18.19
C ASN A 1015 51.75 0.91 -17.74
N THR A 1016 52.97 1.25 -18.14
CA THR A 1016 54.19 0.59 -17.67
C THR A 1016 54.51 0.97 -16.22
N LEU A 1017 54.66 -0.01 -15.33
CA LEU A 1017 55.01 0.24 -13.92
C LEU A 1017 56.53 0.28 -13.68
N PHE A 1018 57.32 -0.40 -14.53
CA PHE A 1018 58.78 -0.52 -14.41
C PHE A 1018 59.45 -0.55 -15.79
N ASN A 1019 60.50 0.26 -16.03
CA ASN A 1019 61.34 0.16 -17.23
C ASN A 1019 62.61 -0.63 -16.92
N GLY A 1020 62.54 -1.96 -17.06
CA GLY A 1020 63.65 -2.90 -16.85
C GLY A 1020 63.42 -4.24 -17.59
N PRO A 1021 64.38 -5.18 -17.57
CA PRO A 1021 64.35 -6.40 -18.39
C PRO A 1021 63.16 -7.34 -18.16
N ASN A 1022 62.38 -7.15 -17.08
CA ASN A 1022 61.10 -7.80 -16.85
C ASN A 1022 60.05 -6.70 -16.56
N THR A 1023 59.22 -6.38 -17.56
CA THR A 1023 58.28 -5.24 -17.53
C THR A 1023 56.88 -5.73 -17.17
N VAL A 1024 56.24 -5.10 -16.17
CA VAL A 1024 54.84 -5.36 -15.78
C VAL A 1024 53.99 -4.13 -16.13
N TYR A 1025 52.78 -4.38 -16.60
CA TYR A 1025 51.82 -3.38 -17.05
C TYR A 1025 50.60 -3.37 -16.12
N GLN A 1026 50.04 -2.19 -15.88
CA GLN A 1026 48.86 -2.02 -15.03
C GLN A 1026 47.68 -1.40 -15.79
N THR A 1027 46.47 -1.80 -15.41
CA THR A 1027 45.23 -1.09 -15.74
C THR A 1027 44.44 -0.79 -14.46
N ARG A 1028 43.62 0.27 -14.48
CA ARG A 1028 42.68 0.61 -13.40
C ARG A 1028 41.27 0.71 -13.98
N GLU A 1029 40.33 -0.02 -13.41
CA GLU A 1029 38.96 -0.13 -13.90
C GLU A 1029 37.97 -0.04 -12.73
N CYS A 1030 36.80 0.56 -12.99
CA CYS A 1030 35.68 0.61 -12.05
C CYS A 1030 34.77 -0.58 -12.29
N ILE A 1031 34.52 -1.37 -11.26
CA ILE A 1031 33.88 -2.68 -11.40
C ILE A 1031 32.67 -2.82 -10.51
N ASP A 1032 31.56 -3.31 -11.07
CA ASP A 1032 30.26 -3.42 -10.38
C ASP A 1032 30.12 -4.72 -9.59
N SER A 1033 30.93 -5.73 -9.94
CA SER A 1033 30.94 -7.06 -9.33
C SER A 1033 32.36 -7.63 -9.35
N VAL A 1034 32.86 -8.00 -8.17
CA VAL A 1034 34.18 -8.61 -7.99
C VAL A 1034 34.27 -9.93 -8.73
N ASP A 1035 33.31 -10.81 -8.53
CA ASP A 1035 33.39 -12.19 -9.00
C ASP A 1035 33.24 -12.30 -10.52
N THR A 1036 32.32 -11.53 -11.10
CA THR A 1036 32.12 -11.49 -12.56
C THR A 1036 33.34 -10.89 -13.25
N TYR A 1037 33.90 -9.83 -12.68
CA TYR A 1037 35.08 -9.17 -13.23
C TYR A 1037 36.31 -10.07 -13.13
N VAL A 1038 36.57 -10.67 -11.98
CA VAL A 1038 37.70 -11.59 -11.77
C VAL A 1038 37.57 -12.81 -12.68
N SER A 1039 36.38 -13.40 -12.79
CA SER A 1039 36.12 -14.51 -13.72
C SER A 1039 36.35 -14.12 -15.18
N SER A 1040 35.99 -12.88 -15.57
CA SER A 1040 36.24 -12.40 -16.93
C SER A 1040 37.72 -12.20 -17.24
N LYS A 1041 38.54 -11.81 -16.25
CA LYS A 1041 39.97 -11.54 -16.42
C LYS A 1041 40.84 -12.80 -16.27
N PHE A 1042 40.55 -13.66 -15.29
CA PHE A 1042 41.29 -14.91 -15.07
C PHE A 1042 40.80 -16.08 -15.94
N GLN A 1043 39.55 -16.01 -16.45
CA GLN A 1043 38.92 -17.04 -17.29
C GLN A 1043 39.04 -18.44 -16.65
N SER A 1044 39.62 -19.42 -17.34
CA SER A 1044 39.83 -20.78 -16.83
C SER A 1044 41.11 -20.94 -16.00
N THR A 1045 41.82 -19.86 -15.70
CA THR A 1045 43.08 -19.91 -14.96
C THR A 1045 42.79 -19.93 -13.46
N PRO A 1046 43.35 -20.88 -12.68
CA PRO A 1046 43.16 -20.90 -11.23
C PRO A 1046 43.89 -19.75 -10.54
N TYR A 1047 43.36 -19.31 -9.41
CA TYR A 1047 43.93 -18.21 -8.63
C TYR A 1047 43.71 -18.39 -7.12
N LEU A 1048 44.66 -17.87 -6.34
CA LEU A 1048 44.58 -17.76 -4.88
C LEU A 1048 44.06 -16.37 -4.52
N ILE A 1049 43.03 -16.32 -3.67
CA ILE A 1049 42.44 -15.09 -3.14
C ILE A 1049 43.00 -14.87 -1.73
N ALA A 1050 43.54 -13.68 -1.50
CA ALA A 1050 43.88 -13.16 -0.19
C ALA A 1050 42.98 -11.94 0.10
N GLU A 1051 42.14 -12.05 1.11
CA GLU A 1051 41.30 -10.95 1.60
C GLU A 1051 41.97 -10.28 2.79
N TYR A 1052 42.02 -8.95 2.76
CA TYR A 1052 42.73 -8.14 3.75
C TYR A 1052 41.70 -7.35 4.55
N TYR A 1053 41.88 -7.32 5.87
CA TYR A 1053 40.98 -6.65 6.80
C TYR A 1053 41.74 -5.64 7.66
N ALA A 1054 41.02 -4.67 8.24
CA ALA A 1054 41.65 -3.66 9.09
C ALA A 1054 42.19 -4.30 10.38
N ASN A 1055 43.43 -3.97 10.74
CA ASN A 1055 44.10 -4.55 11.89
C ASN A 1055 43.32 -4.26 13.19
N GLY A 1056 43.27 -5.23 14.11
CA GLY A 1056 42.48 -5.15 15.35
C GLY A 1056 40.96 -5.38 15.19
N THR A 1057 40.46 -5.57 13.96
CA THR A 1057 39.03 -5.84 13.73
C THR A 1057 38.68 -7.33 13.66
N ASN A 1058 39.65 -8.23 13.86
CA ASN A 1058 39.46 -9.69 13.76
C ASN A 1058 38.73 -10.12 12.46
N CYS A 1059 39.22 -9.62 11.32
CA CYS A 1059 38.66 -9.83 9.99
C CYS A 1059 37.21 -9.38 9.79
N GLN A 1060 36.76 -8.32 10.47
CA GLN A 1060 35.39 -7.80 10.33
C GLN A 1060 35.26 -6.67 9.31
N VAL A 1061 36.32 -5.87 9.11
CA VAL A 1061 36.28 -4.72 8.19
C VAL A 1061 37.22 -4.96 7.01
N GLN A 1062 36.68 -5.38 5.86
CA GLN A 1062 37.48 -5.73 4.67
C GLN A 1062 38.01 -4.47 3.97
N THR A 1063 39.33 -4.36 3.81
CA THR A 1063 39.98 -3.18 3.22
C THR A 1063 40.24 -3.37 1.72
N ASN A 1064 40.82 -4.50 1.32
CA ASN A 1064 41.08 -4.85 -0.07
C ASN A 1064 41.07 -6.37 -0.29
N VAL A 1065 41.02 -6.79 -1.56
CA VAL A 1065 41.15 -8.19 -1.98
C VAL A 1065 42.24 -8.28 -3.02
N THR A 1066 43.13 -9.25 -2.88
CA THR A 1066 44.16 -9.52 -3.90
C THR A 1066 44.04 -10.94 -4.40
N MET A 1067 44.02 -11.12 -5.71
CA MET A 1067 44.07 -12.40 -6.39
C MET A 1067 45.42 -12.59 -7.04
N TYR A 1068 46.02 -13.76 -6.81
CA TYR A 1068 47.30 -14.19 -7.39
C TYR A 1068 47.08 -15.36 -8.34
N ALA A 1069 47.70 -15.33 -9.52
CA ALA A 1069 47.64 -16.46 -10.45
C ALA A 1069 48.24 -17.73 -9.80
N ALA A 1070 47.51 -18.84 -9.89
CA ALA A 1070 47.85 -20.13 -9.30
C ALA A 1070 47.81 -21.25 -10.35
N ASP A 1071 48.41 -20.98 -11.50
CA ASP A 1071 48.50 -21.89 -12.64
C ASP A 1071 49.76 -22.76 -12.62
N GLY A 1072 50.54 -22.71 -11.54
CA GLY A 1072 51.81 -23.41 -11.38
C GLY A 1072 52.96 -22.86 -12.24
N LYS A 1073 52.77 -21.74 -12.96
CA LYS A 1073 53.83 -21.09 -13.72
C LYS A 1073 54.60 -20.07 -12.87
N CYS A 1074 55.78 -19.69 -13.35
CA CYS A 1074 56.69 -18.75 -12.70
C CYS A 1074 56.29 -17.31 -13.02
N HIS A 1075 55.88 -16.55 -12.00
CA HIS A 1075 55.36 -15.18 -12.12
C HIS A 1075 56.22 -14.19 -11.34
N LEU A 1076 56.38 -12.95 -11.81
CA LEU A 1076 57.14 -11.93 -11.08
C LEU A 1076 56.35 -11.31 -9.90
N SER A 1077 56.94 -11.25 -8.71
CA SER A 1077 56.46 -10.47 -7.57
C SER A 1077 56.96 -9.02 -7.68
N ILE A 1078 56.03 -8.07 -7.81
CA ILE A 1078 56.35 -6.64 -7.94
C ILE A 1078 56.70 -5.96 -6.61
N TYR A 1079 56.52 -6.66 -5.48
CA TYR A 1079 56.77 -6.11 -4.14
C TYR A 1079 58.24 -6.21 -3.72
N ASP A 1080 58.90 -7.30 -4.09
CA ASP A 1080 60.27 -7.64 -3.67
C ASP A 1080 61.20 -8.03 -4.83
N GLY A 1081 60.70 -8.08 -6.07
CA GLY A 1081 61.49 -8.39 -7.28
C GLY A 1081 61.84 -9.86 -7.45
N THR A 1082 61.23 -10.74 -6.64
CA THR A 1082 61.39 -12.20 -6.70
C THR A 1082 60.35 -12.85 -7.62
N TYR A 1083 60.39 -14.16 -7.82
CA TYR A 1083 59.42 -14.89 -8.66
C TYR A 1083 58.66 -15.92 -7.83
N PHE A 1084 57.39 -16.14 -8.12
CA PHE A 1084 56.58 -17.08 -7.36
C PHE A 1084 55.85 -18.10 -8.25
N THR A 1085 55.56 -19.27 -7.67
CA THR A 1085 54.62 -20.26 -8.20
C THR A 1085 53.60 -20.60 -7.10
N ILE A 1086 52.33 -20.80 -7.46
CA ILE A 1086 51.29 -21.25 -6.54
C ILE A 1086 50.59 -22.48 -7.14
N THR A 1087 50.46 -23.54 -6.35
CA THR A 1087 49.81 -24.80 -6.73
C THR A 1087 48.97 -25.36 -5.59
N GLN A 1088 47.96 -26.19 -5.88
CA GLN A 1088 47.15 -26.87 -4.87
C GLN A 1088 47.37 -28.38 -4.88
N ARG A 1089 47.58 -28.93 -3.67
CA ARG A 1089 47.76 -30.37 -3.42
C ARG A 1089 46.39 -31.04 -3.28
N SER A 1090 46.34 -32.36 -3.50
CA SER A 1090 45.08 -33.13 -3.55
C SER A 1090 44.26 -33.19 -2.27
N ASP A 1091 44.86 -32.83 -1.14
CA ASP A 1091 44.20 -32.71 0.15
C ASP A 1091 43.70 -31.30 0.46
N GLY A 1092 43.79 -30.37 -0.51
CA GLY A 1092 43.30 -29.00 -0.40
C GLY A 1092 44.33 -27.98 0.08
N ALA A 1093 45.52 -28.42 0.51
CA ALA A 1093 46.61 -27.52 0.91
C ALA A 1093 47.19 -26.74 -0.30
N VAL A 1094 47.50 -25.46 -0.11
CA VAL A 1094 48.11 -24.60 -1.15
C VAL A 1094 49.60 -24.46 -0.89
N ILE A 1095 50.40 -24.65 -1.94
CA ILE A 1095 51.85 -24.52 -1.91
C ILE A 1095 52.22 -23.25 -2.69
N ALA A 1096 52.80 -22.28 -2.00
CA ALA A 1096 53.36 -21.06 -2.60
C ALA A 1096 54.90 -21.13 -2.49
N SER A 1097 55.58 -21.12 -3.63
CA SER A 1097 57.05 -21.17 -3.69
C SER A 1097 57.58 -19.85 -4.19
N ASN A 1098 58.62 -19.32 -3.54
CA ASN A 1098 59.32 -18.12 -3.95
C ASN A 1098 60.73 -18.46 -4.48
N TYR A 1099 61.16 -17.81 -5.55
CA TYR A 1099 62.37 -18.08 -6.31
C TYR A 1099 63.14 -16.79 -6.58
N PRO A 1100 64.48 -16.80 -6.45
CA PRO A 1100 65.30 -15.63 -6.72
C PRO A 1100 65.55 -15.37 -8.22
N THR A 1101 65.12 -16.26 -9.13
CA THR A 1101 65.38 -16.15 -10.58
C THR A 1101 64.16 -16.49 -11.45
N PRO A 1102 64.03 -15.91 -12.66
CA PRO A 1102 62.87 -16.07 -13.56
C PRO A 1102 62.66 -17.48 -14.12
N LEU A 1103 63.57 -18.42 -13.84
CA LEU A 1103 63.47 -19.79 -14.34
C LEU A 1103 62.75 -20.74 -13.37
N CYS A 1104 62.37 -20.26 -12.17
CA CYS A 1104 61.73 -21.01 -11.09
C CYS A 1104 62.22 -22.47 -10.95
N LYS A 1105 63.53 -22.64 -10.79
CA LYS A 1105 64.13 -23.97 -10.58
C LYS A 1105 63.97 -24.39 -9.13
N ASP A 1106 63.50 -25.62 -8.90
CA ASP A 1106 63.20 -26.17 -7.57
C ASP A 1106 64.40 -26.20 -6.61
N THR A 1107 65.64 -26.12 -7.11
CA THR A 1107 66.86 -26.18 -6.29
C THR A 1107 67.08 -24.95 -5.41
N ASP A 1108 66.45 -23.81 -5.73
CA ASP A 1108 66.63 -22.53 -5.03
C ASP A 1108 65.29 -21.97 -4.48
N ALA A 1109 64.25 -22.81 -4.42
CA ALA A 1109 62.90 -22.41 -4.03
C ALA A 1109 62.75 -22.37 -2.50
N VAL A 1110 62.19 -21.28 -1.97
CA VAL A 1110 61.66 -21.24 -0.61
C VAL A 1110 60.17 -21.57 -0.67
N VAL A 1111 59.80 -22.72 -0.11
CA VAL A 1111 58.44 -23.28 -0.22
C VAL A 1111 57.65 -23.02 1.05
N TYR A 1112 56.45 -22.47 0.89
CA TYR A 1112 55.49 -22.19 1.95
C TYR A 1112 54.21 -23.00 1.73
N VAL A 1113 53.68 -23.61 2.79
CA VAL A 1113 52.50 -24.47 2.71
C VAL A 1113 51.38 -23.87 3.55
N LEU A 1114 50.28 -23.47 2.89
CA LEU A 1114 49.01 -23.18 3.54
C LEU A 1114 48.23 -24.49 3.67
N ASP A 1115 48.16 -25.03 4.88
CA ASP A 1115 47.40 -26.24 5.13
C ASP A 1115 45.90 -26.07 4.85
N TYR A 1116 45.23 -27.18 4.53
CA TYR A 1116 43.81 -27.20 4.16
C TYR A 1116 42.85 -26.67 5.25
N TRP A 1117 43.28 -26.60 6.52
CA TRP A 1117 42.50 -26.03 7.62
C TRP A 1117 42.47 -24.49 7.63
N ASN A 1118 43.34 -23.84 6.85
CA ASN A 1118 43.47 -22.39 6.75
C ASN A 1118 42.97 -21.78 5.44
N VAL A 1119 42.55 -22.63 4.50
CA VAL A 1119 42.19 -22.22 3.14
C VAL A 1119 40.76 -22.65 2.88
N ASN A 1120 39.91 -21.73 2.42
CA ASN A 1120 38.46 -21.92 2.20
C ASN A 1120 37.63 -22.19 3.48
N THR A 1121 38.23 -22.07 4.66
CA THR A 1121 37.55 -22.26 5.96
C THR A 1121 36.97 -20.98 6.55
N GLY A 1122 37.37 -19.81 6.01
CA GLY A 1122 36.95 -18.51 6.55
C GLY A 1122 37.68 -18.11 7.84
N THR A 1123 38.64 -18.91 8.30
CA THR A 1123 39.44 -18.64 9.50
C THR A 1123 40.32 -17.40 9.29
N CYS A 1124 40.21 -16.42 10.19
CA CYS A 1124 41.04 -15.22 10.20
C CYS A 1124 42.46 -15.57 10.69
N MET A 1125 43.46 -15.42 9.82
CA MET A 1125 44.87 -15.59 10.15
C MET A 1125 45.52 -14.21 10.23
N GLY A 1126 45.67 -13.70 11.46
CA GLY A 1126 46.07 -12.31 11.69
C GLY A 1126 44.95 -11.35 11.30
N ASP A 1127 45.11 -10.64 10.19
CA ASP A 1127 44.14 -9.70 9.61
C ASP A 1127 43.62 -10.16 8.23
N ARG A 1128 43.74 -11.46 7.89
CA ARG A 1128 43.45 -12.00 6.54
C ARG A 1128 42.67 -13.30 6.49
N ILE A 1129 42.02 -13.53 5.35
CA ILE A 1129 41.39 -14.79 4.97
C ILE A 1129 41.89 -15.24 3.59
N PHE A 1130 42.20 -16.54 3.44
CA PHE A 1130 42.69 -17.11 2.18
C PHE A 1130 41.67 -18.09 1.57
N ARG A 1131 41.44 -17.98 0.25
CA ARG A 1131 40.52 -18.84 -0.52
C ARG A 1131 41.12 -19.22 -1.86
N THR A 1132 40.69 -20.33 -2.46
CA THR A 1132 41.12 -20.78 -3.79
C THR A 1132 39.94 -20.84 -4.76
N SER A 1133 40.15 -20.50 -6.04
CA SER A 1133 39.20 -20.88 -7.10
C SER A 1133 39.39 -22.35 -7.53
N GLN A 1134 38.53 -22.91 -8.39
CA GLN A 1134 38.63 -24.31 -8.85
C GLN A 1134 40.00 -24.62 -9.48
N MET A 1135 40.95 -25.16 -8.71
CA MET A 1135 42.31 -25.48 -9.18
C MET A 1135 42.42 -26.92 -9.69
N PRO A 1136 43.18 -27.19 -10.77
CA PRO A 1136 43.54 -28.54 -11.16
C PRO A 1136 44.59 -29.14 -10.21
N LEU A 1137 44.41 -30.42 -9.90
CA LEU A 1137 45.31 -31.21 -9.06
C LEU A 1137 46.72 -31.33 -9.65
N ALA A 1138 47.75 -30.90 -8.91
CA ALA A 1138 49.15 -31.11 -9.29
C ALA A 1138 49.45 -32.63 -9.36
N THR A 1139 49.77 -33.15 -10.54
CA THR A 1139 49.97 -34.59 -10.75
C THR A 1139 51.38 -35.09 -10.46
N ASN A 1140 52.34 -34.24 -10.06
CA ASN A 1140 53.64 -34.66 -9.52
C ASN A 1140 54.28 -33.52 -8.72
N VAL A 1141 54.39 -33.65 -7.40
CA VAL A 1141 55.29 -32.85 -6.57
C VAL A 1141 56.22 -33.81 -5.85
N SER A 1142 57.46 -33.91 -6.33
CA SER A 1142 58.54 -34.59 -5.63
C SER A 1142 59.05 -33.68 -4.50
N THR A 1143 58.76 -34.04 -3.26
CA THR A 1143 59.26 -33.39 -2.05
C THR A 1143 60.75 -33.70 -1.82
N PRO A 1144 61.61 -32.71 -1.49
CA PRO A 1144 62.83 -32.94 -0.74
C PRO A 1144 62.49 -33.08 0.75
N ALA A 1145 63.22 -33.95 1.45
CA ALA A 1145 62.93 -34.37 2.83
C ALA A 1145 63.11 -33.26 3.86
N THR A 1146 62.05 -32.95 4.61
CA THR A 1146 62.13 -32.17 5.86
C THR A 1146 62.52 -33.09 7.01
N THR A 1147 63.70 -32.88 7.59
CA THR A 1147 64.14 -33.56 8.82
C THR A 1147 63.46 -32.91 10.03
N THR A 1148 62.53 -33.63 10.66
CA THR A 1148 62.05 -33.31 12.02
C THR A 1148 62.09 -34.61 12.86
N PRO A 1149 62.61 -34.61 14.11
CA PRO A 1149 62.86 -35.85 14.87
C PRO A 1149 61.59 -36.51 15.44
N PRO A 1150 61.65 -37.80 15.82
CA PRO A 1150 60.47 -38.67 16.01
C PRO A 1150 59.75 -38.53 17.37
N PRO A 1151 58.49 -39.00 17.45
CA PRO A 1151 57.67 -38.96 18.67
C PRO A 1151 57.98 -40.12 19.62
N SER A 1152 58.07 -39.85 20.93
CA SER A 1152 58.09 -40.88 21.97
C SER A 1152 56.68 -41.14 22.49
N THR A 1153 56.24 -42.39 22.33
CA THR A 1153 55.00 -42.98 22.84
C THR A 1153 55.02 -43.14 24.37
N TRP A 1154 53.84 -43.21 25.02
CA TRP A 1154 53.39 -44.28 25.94
C TRP A 1154 52.03 -43.93 26.59
N THR A 1155 51.09 -44.87 26.55
CA THR A 1155 49.78 -44.96 27.23
C THR A 1155 49.87 -45.97 28.42
N PRO A 1156 48.86 -46.20 29.31
CA PRO A 1156 48.19 -45.34 30.31
C PRO A 1156 48.03 -45.96 31.76
N THR A 1157 47.48 -45.19 32.74
CA THR A 1157 46.67 -45.58 33.96
C THR A 1157 47.39 -45.93 35.31
N PRO A 1158 46.80 -45.82 36.56
CA PRO A 1158 45.76 -44.95 37.22
C PRO A 1158 46.15 -44.25 38.59
N THR A 1159 45.29 -43.31 39.04
CA THR A 1159 44.82 -42.72 40.37
C THR A 1159 45.28 -43.34 41.74
N PRO A 1160 45.23 -42.73 42.98
CA PRO A 1160 44.69 -41.43 43.53
C PRO A 1160 45.57 -40.58 44.54
N THR A 1161 45.14 -39.31 44.79
CA THR A 1161 44.95 -38.43 46.02
C THR A 1161 45.90 -38.58 47.26
N PRO A 1162 46.25 -37.55 48.10
CA PRO A 1162 45.47 -36.34 48.49
C PRO A 1162 46.18 -34.96 48.70
N THR A 1163 45.37 -33.88 48.63
CA THR A 1163 45.22 -32.60 49.41
C THR A 1163 46.38 -32.18 50.37
N PRO A 1164 46.75 -30.87 50.56
CA PRO A 1164 45.86 -29.70 50.70
C PRO A 1164 46.29 -28.32 50.11
N THR A 1165 45.26 -27.47 49.97
CA THR A 1165 45.14 -25.98 49.86
C THR A 1165 46.20 -25.22 50.70
N PRO A 1166 46.79 -24.06 50.26
CA PRO A 1166 46.05 -22.78 50.18
C PRO A 1166 46.43 -21.76 49.08
N THR A 1167 45.46 -20.88 48.80
CA THR A 1167 45.48 -19.50 48.22
C THR A 1167 46.35 -18.54 49.08
N PRO A 1168 46.74 -17.28 48.70
CA PRO A 1168 46.72 -16.49 47.43
C PRO A 1168 48.07 -15.80 47.04
N THR A 1169 48.08 -15.13 45.87
CA THR A 1169 48.57 -13.74 45.57
C THR A 1169 49.53 -13.60 44.36
N GLN A 1170 49.22 -12.57 43.56
CA GLN A 1170 49.73 -12.15 42.24
C GLN A 1170 51.25 -12.09 42.01
N VAL A 1171 51.66 -12.40 40.76
CA VAL A 1171 52.77 -11.72 40.05
C VAL A 1171 52.39 -11.52 38.57
N THR A 1172 52.60 -10.26 38.15
CA THR A 1172 52.63 -9.58 36.84
C THR A 1172 52.93 -10.41 35.58
N GLU A 1173 52.12 -10.21 34.52
CA GLU A 1173 52.42 -10.65 33.14
C GLU A 1173 52.92 -9.48 32.26
N VAL A 1174 53.85 -9.81 31.35
CA VAL A 1174 54.48 -8.97 30.30
C VAL A 1174 53.81 -9.32 28.95
N PRO A 1175 53.70 -8.40 27.95
CA PRO A 1175 52.86 -8.59 26.77
C PRO A 1175 53.40 -9.59 25.74
N VAL A 1176 52.49 -10.33 25.12
CA VAL A 1176 52.70 -11.32 24.05
C VAL A 1176 52.22 -10.73 22.71
N GLU A 1177 52.95 -9.75 22.15
CA GLU A 1177 52.67 -9.21 20.79
C GLU A 1177 53.80 -9.52 19.79
N ASP A 1178 55.08 -9.50 20.22
CA ASP A 1178 56.23 -9.75 19.32
C ASP A 1178 56.36 -11.20 18.80
N ASP A 1179 55.67 -12.18 19.40
CA ASP A 1179 55.81 -13.61 19.04
C ASP A 1179 54.92 -14.02 17.84
N ILE A 1180 53.92 -13.21 17.47
CA ILE A 1180 52.96 -13.52 16.40
C ILE A 1180 53.52 -13.11 15.02
N GLU A 1181 54.03 -11.89 14.87
CA GLU A 1181 54.66 -11.43 13.61
C GLU A 1181 55.90 -12.25 13.24
N ALA A 1182 56.70 -12.65 14.24
CA ALA A 1182 57.86 -13.52 14.04
C ALA A 1182 57.47 -14.93 13.58
N ARG A 1183 56.35 -15.48 14.09
CA ARG A 1183 55.81 -16.78 13.67
C ARG A 1183 55.19 -16.72 12.26
N LEU A 1184 54.52 -15.63 11.90
CA LEU A 1184 53.90 -15.46 10.57
C LEU A 1184 54.94 -15.30 9.45
N ASN A 1185 56.04 -14.56 9.70
CA ASN A 1185 57.16 -14.42 8.76
C ASN A 1185 57.97 -15.70 8.53
N ILE A 1186 57.87 -16.70 9.44
CA ILE A 1186 58.46 -18.03 9.26
C ILE A 1186 57.57 -18.93 8.41
N MET A 1187 56.25 -18.68 8.39
CA MET A 1187 55.27 -19.54 7.73
C MET A 1187 54.96 -19.15 6.28
N PHE A 1188 55.28 -17.92 5.84
CA PHE A 1188 54.87 -17.38 4.52
C PHE A 1188 55.80 -16.28 3.97
N PRO A 1189 55.77 -15.97 2.65
CA PRO A 1189 56.57 -14.89 2.07
C PRO A 1189 55.92 -13.51 2.24
N ALA A 1190 56.72 -12.47 2.50
CA ALA A 1190 56.25 -11.10 2.84
C ALA A 1190 55.34 -10.46 1.77
N TRP A 1191 55.52 -10.75 0.48
CA TRP A 1191 54.64 -10.23 -0.59
C TRP A 1191 53.20 -10.75 -0.51
N LEU A 1192 52.95 -11.83 0.23
CA LEU A 1192 51.60 -12.31 0.55
C LEU A 1192 51.01 -11.59 1.78
N TRP A 1193 51.86 -10.86 2.52
CA TRP A 1193 51.58 -10.19 3.81
C TRP A 1193 51.52 -8.66 3.76
N ASP A 1194 51.89 -7.98 2.68
CA ASP A 1194 51.88 -6.50 2.65
C ASP A 1194 51.04 -5.96 1.48
N PRO A 1195 50.01 -5.11 1.72
CA PRO A 1195 49.28 -4.46 0.63
C PRO A 1195 50.11 -3.36 -0.03
N LEU A 1196 49.85 -3.08 -1.33
CA LEU A 1196 50.46 -1.93 -2.03
C LEU A 1196 50.27 -0.63 -1.23
N PRO A 1197 51.33 0.12 -0.90
CA PRO A 1197 51.15 1.45 -0.33
C PRO A 1197 50.50 2.37 -1.37
N PRO A 1198 49.59 3.28 -0.97
CA PRO A 1198 49.11 4.33 -1.86
C PRO A 1198 50.30 5.26 -2.17
N GLN A 1199 50.87 5.16 -3.36
CA GLN A 1199 51.93 6.08 -3.79
C GLN A 1199 51.33 7.47 -4.00
N ALA A 1200 51.49 8.33 -2.99
CA ALA A 1200 51.54 9.77 -3.18
C ALA A 1200 52.89 10.12 -3.82
N PHE A 1201 52.89 10.57 -5.08
CA PHE A 1201 54.01 11.32 -5.62
C PHE A 1201 53.70 12.82 -5.52
N VAL A 1202 54.23 13.40 -4.43
CA VAL A 1202 54.48 14.84 -4.34
C VAL A 1202 55.49 15.20 -5.43
N ASN A 1203 55.06 16.09 -6.32
CA ASN A 1203 55.89 16.70 -7.34
C ASN A 1203 56.85 17.70 -6.66
N ASP A 1204 58.00 17.23 -6.16
CA ASP A 1204 59.08 18.13 -5.74
C ASP A 1204 60.03 18.36 -6.91
N GLY A 1205 59.86 19.49 -7.56
CA GLY A 1205 60.65 19.88 -8.72
C GLY A 1205 62.07 20.28 -8.31
N ARG A 1206 63.09 19.67 -8.93
CA ARG A 1206 64.38 20.33 -9.19
C ARG A 1206 65.15 19.67 -10.34
N ARG A 1207 65.76 20.55 -11.15
CA ARG A 1207 66.39 20.30 -12.45
C ARG A 1207 67.76 19.60 -12.34
N HIS A 1208 68.10 18.90 -13.43
CA HIS A 1208 69.36 18.29 -13.83
C HIS A 1208 70.68 18.97 -13.37
N HIS A 1209 71.70 18.15 -13.07
CA HIS A 1209 73.05 18.28 -13.63
C HIS A 1209 73.84 16.94 -13.68
N ARG A 1210 74.71 16.81 -14.68
CA ARG A 1210 75.49 15.64 -15.16
C ARG A 1210 76.67 15.22 -14.24
N SER A 1211 76.95 13.90 -14.21
CA SER A 1211 78.20 13.08 -14.17
C SER A 1211 79.62 13.73 -14.08
N PRO A 1212 80.76 12.98 -13.85
CA PRO A 1212 80.97 11.52 -13.59
C PRO A 1212 82.10 11.09 -12.58
N SER A 1213 82.18 9.76 -12.34
CA SER A 1213 83.39 8.88 -12.28
C SER A 1213 84.13 8.46 -10.96
N HIS A 1214 84.18 7.11 -10.80
CA HIS A 1214 85.29 6.19 -10.45
C HIS A 1214 85.66 5.72 -9.01
N ARG A 1215 85.75 4.36 -8.91
CA ARG A 1215 86.42 3.39 -7.98
C ARG A 1215 85.42 2.64 -7.06
N ARG A 1216 85.37 1.30 -6.98
CA ARG A 1216 86.41 0.23 -7.03
C ARG A 1216 85.77 -1.13 -7.50
N PRO A 1217 86.55 -2.22 -7.68
CA PRO A 1217 86.29 -3.30 -8.65
C PRO A 1217 85.04 -4.15 -8.38
#